data_AF-A0A9D8MRN0-F1
#
_entry.id   AF-A0A9D8MRN0-F1
#
_cell.length_a   1.000
_cell.length_b   1.000
_cell.length_c   1.000
_cell.angle_alpha   90.00
_cell.angle_beta   90.00
_cell.angle_gamma   90.00
#
_symmetry.space_group_name_H-M   'P 1'
#
loop_
_entity.id
_entity.type
_entity.pdbx_description
1 polymer ?
#
loop_
_entity_poly.entity_id
_entity_poly.type
_entity_poly.pdbx_seq_one_letter_code
_entity_poly.pdbx_strand_id
1 'polypeptide(L)'
;MNVQTAGTLSSLISTSDKELKVTGFINGSDIKFIRQLINSGKVTILDWSEVSIVAGGEAYYESYTTADNTIGEKMFYQCSKLQAIELPTSLTIIGGSAFDNSGLKSITIPDRVRIIGHDAFGGCSQLATVVIGKRVNKMEKGVFYGSAVTKAYVKPLTPPTPPPYMFSSKPSIYVYREAMVDYKQSDWKDYGAIYGTLDRFYPQEPDEDDAIRELCTTYFEDAACTQLKAEYQQVSDEEIIENVRLKIEELRGEAMDDATFNLQFSMFNNTLLKIKNDTWAAYEKDFRIHDYKPYSDAQYWNEKMMSSGGSYMGNPTGIYTESFDSQLYVFVDDDIPSDASLYIDCSEENHIISAAKTGKKLVKGLNIIDGTKNALYYILYTANTKSMAKTLSEWPSIKIHIEGGVVNGYYDVSRHSDADYRAILNAATLNRFTVKGGHSLYHLKTATFKSVFPNSIDKSIAWFDSVAVWQKNLMGMTEEVASGKKAGYPWYLTGGEAIYPLYYNNPNFAIEGDGEAYAHSSAYHTSYNSEYCIKTSLNALNPEMDDWCAGHECGHNNQQAISLEGGTEVANNLFSNLVRYLGGLNTSVGSPLSTVMEEFARHEPFYFREVDSQLRMYWNLYLYYHLGQRNTSFYPELFKALRTDKLVLSNGYNNNNGGLKFVRKVCEIAGEDLTDFFTIWGFFEPVAKTTVDGHPIGVTTSGINTTKDNIAQYEKKNREIIFVEDRADYVLSTGFLQAEGKKRRDSDRVGQCGDLGQFWDYWPEALTTSEYTYLNSDSLYAFEGTGGVGLLMLDSDNNIKYAANAKN
;
A
#
# COMPACT_ATOMS: atom_id res chain seq x y z
N MET A 1 29.11 -40.73 -17.22
CA MET A 1 30.12 -39.80 -17.79
C MET A 1 30.13 -38.55 -16.92
N ASN A 2 31.27 -38.21 -16.31
CA ASN A 2 31.37 -37.02 -15.46
C ASN A 2 31.89 -35.83 -16.27
N VAL A 3 31.10 -34.76 -16.38
CA VAL A 3 31.42 -33.54 -17.11
C VAL A 3 31.95 -32.50 -16.12
N GLN A 4 33.26 -32.40 -16.02
CA GLN A 4 33.89 -31.41 -15.13
C GLN A 4 33.82 -29.98 -15.69
N THR A 5 33.78 -29.84 -17.00
CA THR A 5 33.68 -28.56 -17.69
C THR A 5 32.50 -28.58 -18.65
N ALA A 6 31.52 -27.72 -18.43
CA ALA A 6 30.34 -27.67 -19.28
C ALA A 6 30.72 -27.38 -20.75
N GLY A 7 30.06 -28.07 -21.68
CA GLY A 7 30.27 -28.01 -23.12
C GLY A 7 31.19 -29.10 -23.68
N THR A 8 31.77 -29.97 -22.85
CA THR A 8 32.76 -30.97 -23.27
C THR A 8 32.22 -32.39 -23.40
N LEU A 9 30.91 -32.64 -23.20
CA LEU A 9 30.36 -34.00 -23.18
C LEU A 9 30.62 -34.77 -24.50
N SER A 10 30.61 -34.07 -25.64
CA SER A 10 30.87 -34.66 -26.95
C SER A 10 32.26 -35.28 -27.08
N SER A 11 33.24 -34.80 -26.30
CA SER A 11 34.60 -35.35 -26.25
C SER A 11 34.75 -36.57 -25.33
N LEU A 12 33.77 -36.81 -24.45
CA LEU A 12 33.81 -37.86 -23.44
C LEU A 12 33.12 -39.16 -23.88
N ILE A 13 32.32 -39.13 -24.96
CA ILE A 13 31.52 -40.28 -25.40
C ILE A 13 32.19 -40.97 -26.61
N SER A 14 32.73 -42.18 -26.39
CA SER A 14 33.38 -42.99 -27.45
C SER A 14 32.46 -44.04 -28.10
N THR A 15 31.42 -44.50 -27.40
CA THR A 15 30.34 -45.38 -27.89
C THR A 15 29.11 -45.15 -27.01
N SER A 16 27.91 -45.01 -27.57
CA SER A 16 26.70 -44.75 -26.78
C SER A 16 25.81 -45.99 -26.72
N ASP A 17 25.66 -46.55 -25.52
CA ASP A 17 24.60 -47.48 -25.18
C ASP A 17 23.24 -46.77 -25.17
N LYS A 18 22.16 -47.56 -25.09
CA LYS A 18 20.79 -47.04 -25.02
C LYS A 18 20.53 -46.17 -23.78
N GLU A 19 21.38 -46.28 -22.78
CA GLU A 19 21.33 -45.55 -21.51
C GLU A 19 22.58 -44.69 -21.35
N LEU A 20 22.40 -43.44 -20.93
CA LEU A 20 23.47 -42.49 -20.71
C LEU A 20 23.30 -41.81 -19.34
N LYS A 21 24.13 -42.21 -18.38
CA LYS A 21 24.33 -41.49 -17.12
C LYS A 21 25.30 -40.33 -17.30
N VAL A 22 24.87 -39.13 -16.95
CA VAL A 22 25.69 -37.91 -16.96
C VAL A 22 25.75 -37.36 -15.54
N THR A 23 26.92 -36.90 -15.11
CA THR A 23 27.12 -36.23 -13.82
C THR A 23 27.94 -34.96 -14.04
N GLY A 24 27.91 -34.01 -13.10
CA GLY A 24 28.66 -32.76 -13.21
C GLY A 24 27.91 -31.65 -13.97
N PHE A 25 28.64 -30.76 -14.62
CA PHE A 25 28.09 -29.52 -15.20
C PHE A 25 27.80 -29.66 -16.69
N ILE A 26 26.57 -29.34 -17.12
CA ILE A 26 26.21 -29.32 -18.55
C ILE A 26 25.66 -27.96 -18.98
N ASN A 27 25.90 -27.59 -20.23
CA ASN A 27 25.35 -26.36 -20.83
C ASN A 27 24.72 -26.64 -22.21
N GLY A 28 24.34 -25.59 -22.93
CA GLY A 28 23.61 -25.71 -24.19
C GLY A 28 24.33 -26.55 -25.27
N SER A 29 25.66 -26.53 -25.32
CA SER A 29 26.43 -27.36 -26.27
C SER A 29 26.28 -28.86 -25.97
N ASP A 30 26.32 -29.25 -24.69
CA ASP A 30 26.15 -30.65 -24.28
C ASP A 30 24.72 -31.13 -24.58
N ILE A 31 23.73 -30.29 -24.28
CA ILE A 31 22.32 -30.61 -24.49
C ILE A 31 22.03 -30.77 -25.98
N LYS A 32 22.59 -29.91 -26.84
CA LYS A 32 22.52 -30.05 -28.30
C LYS A 32 23.03 -31.41 -28.75
N PHE A 33 24.17 -31.84 -28.22
CA PHE A 33 24.76 -33.13 -28.53
C PHE A 33 23.89 -34.29 -28.02
N ILE A 34 23.35 -34.20 -26.80
CA ILE A 34 22.43 -35.20 -26.23
C ILE A 34 21.17 -35.34 -27.10
N ARG A 35 20.58 -34.23 -27.57
CA ARG A 35 19.45 -34.25 -28.51
C ARG A 35 19.78 -35.03 -29.79
N GLN A 36 20.99 -34.88 -30.33
CA GLN A 36 21.42 -35.64 -31.51
C GLN A 36 21.53 -37.15 -31.23
N LEU A 37 22.07 -37.52 -30.06
CA LEU A 37 22.14 -38.92 -29.63
C LEU A 37 20.73 -39.51 -29.46
N ILE A 38 19.80 -38.76 -28.89
CA ILE A 38 18.41 -39.20 -28.74
C ILE A 38 17.74 -39.34 -30.11
N ASN A 39 17.81 -38.33 -30.96
CA ASN A 39 17.11 -38.32 -32.26
C ASN A 39 17.65 -39.39 -33.22
N SER A 40 18.95 -39.68 -33.17
CA SER A 40 19.53 -40.82 -33.89
C SER A 40 19.07 -42.18 -33.32
N GLY A 41 18.56 -42.21 -32.10
CA GLY A 41 18.13 -43.42 -31.38
C GLY A 41 19.28 -44.17 -30.73
N LYS A 42 20.45 -43.51 -30.63
CA LYS A 42 21.62 -44.01 -29.92
C LYS A 42 21.35 -44.05 -28.42
N VAL A 43 20.76 -42.98 -27.88
CA VAL A 43 20.33 -42.87 -26.48
C VAL A 43 18.80 -42.87 -26.42
N THR A 44 18.26 -43.61 -25.46
CA THR A 44 16.82 -43.68 -25.18
C THR A 44 16.50 -43.51 -23.69
N ILE A 45 17.49 -43.62 -22.80
CA ILE A 45 17.36 -43.42 -21.35
C ILE A 45 18.46 -42.46 -20.90
N LEU A 46 18.09 -41.48 -20.07
CA LEU A 46 19.02 -40.53 -19.45
C LEU A 46 18.96 -40.65 -17.92
N ASP A 47 20.11 -40.69 -17.28
CA ASP A 47 20.23 -40.45 -15.84
C ASP A 47 20.96 -39.12 -15.64
N TRP A 48 20.20 -38.10 -15.21
CA TRP A 48 20.69 -36.77 -14.85
C TRP A 48 20.49 -36.46 -13.36
N SER A 49 20.34 -37.48 -12.50
CA SER A 49 20.14 -37.31 -11.06
C SER A 49 21.24 -36.45 -10.40
N GLU A 50 22.46 -36.50 -10.92
CA GLU A 50 23.66 -35.80 -10.41
C GLU A 50 24.18 -34.69 -11.37
N VAL A 51 23.30 -34.13 -12.21
CA VAL A 51 23.65 -33.06 -13.15
C VAL A 51 23.36 -31.69 -12.56
N SER A 52 24.28 -30.74 -12.75
CA SER A 52 24.05 -29.30 -12.59
C SER A 52 23.95 -28.65 -13.97
N ILE A 53 22.77 -28.16 -14.33
CA ILE A 53 22.57 -27.38 -15.57
C ILE A 53 23.07 -25.97 -15.31
N VAL A 54 23.93 -25.45 -16.17
CA VAL A 54 24.49 -24.09 -16.07
C VAL A 54 24.29 -23.29 -17.36
N ALA A 55 24.25 -21.97 -17.23
CA ALA A 55 24.19 -21.06 -18.37
C ALA A 55 25.44 -21.16 -19.27
N GLY A 56 25.26 -20.97 -20.58
CA GLY A 56 26.34 -20.89 -21.57
C GLY A 56 26.30 -21.97 -22.65
N GLY A 57 27.36 -22.05 -23.44
CA GLY A 57 27.43 -22.92 -24.62
C GLY A 57 26.63 -22.41 -25.82
N GLU A 58 26.40 -23.28 -26.80
CA GLU A 58 25.57 -22.99 -27.97
C GLU A 58 24.07 -23.12 -27.67
N ALA A 59 23.22 -22.52 -28.50
CA ALA A 59 21.79 -22.79 -28.45
C ALA A 59 21.51 -24.29 -28.69
N TYR A 60 20.75 -24.92 -27.78
CA TYR A 60 20.47 -26.36 -27.83
C TYR A 60 19.39 -26.75 -28.85
N TYR A 61 18.49 -25.81 -29.16
CA TYR A 61 17.43 -25.94 -30.15
C TYR A 61 17.03 -24.55 -30.63
N GLU A 62 16.99 -24.30 -31.94
CA GLU A 62 16.69 -22.98 -32.51
C GLU A 62 17.53 -21.87 -31.84
N SER A 63 16.88 -20.92 -31.14
CA SER A 63 17.51 -19.83 -30.39
C SER A 63 17.57 -20.04 -28.88
N TYR A 64 17.12 -21.20 -28.36
CA TYR A 64 17.02 -21.45 -26.93
C TYR A 64 18.37 -21.85 -26.31
N THR A 65 18.68 -21.27 -25.15
CA THR A 65 19.95 -21.42 -24.42
C THR A 65 19.71 -21.88 -22.98
N THR A 66 20.73 -22.41 -22.32
CA THR A 66 20.60 -22.90 -20.93
C THR A 66 20.63 -21.77 -19.92
N ALA A 67 19.95 -22.01 -18.80
CA ALA A 67 20.02 -21.24 -17.56
C ALA A 67 20.20 -22.21 -16.39
N ASP A 68 20.67 -21.69 -15.26
CA ASP A 68 21.00 -22.51 -14.10
C ASP A 68 19.76 -23.26 -13.57
N ASN A 69 19.94 -24.54 -13.21
CA ASN A 69 18.92 -25.40 -12.60
C ASN A 69 17.55 -25.45 -13.33
N THR A 70 17.56 -25.32 -14.66
CA THR A 70 16.34 -25.25 -15.48
C THR A 70 16.36 -26.24 -16.66
N ILE A 71 15.27 -27.00 -16.83
CA ILE A 71 14.97 -27.65 -18.11
C ILE A 71 14.29 -26.61 -18.97
N GLY A 72 15.06 -25.97 -19.86
CA GLY A 72 14.60 -24.85 -20.68
C GLY A 72 13.53 -25.20 -21.72
N GLU A 73 12.94 -24.16 -22.29
CA GLU A 73 11.90 -24.27 -23.32
C GLU A 73 12.38 -25.12 -24.51
N LYS A 74 11.52 -26.06 -24.95
CA LYS A 74 11.79 -27.01 -26.04
C LYS A 74 13.05 -27.89 -25.89
N MET A 75 13.65 -28.00 -24.70
CA MET A 75 14.92 -28.71 -24.48
C MET A 75 14.98 -30.14 -25.03
N PHE A 76 13.87 -30.87 -24.97
CA PHE A 76 13.65 -32.20 -25.53
C PHE A 76 12.40 -32.26 -26.45
N TYR A 77 12.04 -31.11 -27.05
CA TYR A 77 10.96 -31.06 -28.04
C TYR A 77 11.22 -32.00 -29.21
N GLN A 78 10.22 -32.82 -29.54
CA GLN A 78 10.22 -33.86 -30.57
C GLN A 78 11.30 -34.94 -30.41
N CYS A 79 11.85 -35.10 -29.20
CA CYS A 79 12.75 -36.20 -28.87
C CYS A 79 11.97 -37.51 -28.64
N SER A 80 11.26 -37.97 -29.66
CA SER A 80 10.32 -39.12 -29.61
C SER A 80 10.95 -40.46 -29.25
N LYS A 81 12.28 -40.55 -29.27
CA LYS A 81 13.04 -41.75 -28.87
C LYS A 81 13.49 -41.74 -27.40
N LEU A 82 13.38 -40.61 -26.68
CA LEU A 82 13.67 -40.54 -25.25
C LEU A 82 12.54 -41.21 -24.46
N GLN A 83 12.80 -42.35 -23.85
CA GLN A 83 11.82 -43.17 -23.14
C GLN A 83 11.79 -42.95 -21.63
N ALA A 84 12.93 -42.56 -21.04
CA ALA A 84 13.04 -42.25 -19.62
C ALA A 84 14.14 -41.21 -19.37
N ILE A 85 13.92 -40.37 -18.36
CA ILE A 85 14.91 -39.43 -17.84
C ILE A 85 14.75 -39.34 -16.32
N GLU A 86 15.85 -39.50 -15.58
CA GLU A 86 15.93 -39.08 -14.17
C GLU A 86 16.39 -37.63 -14.11
N LEU A 87 15.59 -36.76 -13.49
CA LEU A 87 15.85 -35.32 -13.43
C LEU A 87 16.72 -34.94 -12.21
N PRO A 88 17.52 -33.86 -12.29
CA PRO A 88 18.30 -33.37 -11.16
C PRO A 88 17.44 -32.95 -9.96
N THR A 89 17.87 -33.24 -8.73
CA THR A 89 17.15 -32.85 -7.51
C THR A 89 17.17 -31.33 -7.24
N SER A 90 18.15 -30.61 -7.80
CA SER A 90 18.26 -29.14 -7.71
C SER A 90 17.33 -28.38 -8.65
N LEU A 91 16.58 -29.07 -9.52
CA LEU A 91 15.76 -28.46 -10.57
C LEU A 91 14.64 -27.58 -9.99
N THR A 92 14.53 -26.35 -10.49
CA THR A 92 13.50 -25.39 -10.04
C THR A 92 12.41 -25.14 -11.10
N ILE A 93 12.72 -25.25 -12.39
CA ILE A 93 11.81 -24.93 -13.50
C ILE A 93 11.86 -25.98 -14.61
N ILE A 94 10.68 -26.32 -15.16
CA ILE A 94 10.51 -27.03 -16.43
C ILE A 94 9.78 -26.07 -17.41
N GLY A 95 10.46 -25.69 -18.49
CA GLY A 95 9.98 -24.70 -19.46
C GLY A 95 8.89 -25.22 -20.41
N GLY A 96 8.34 -24.30 -21.21
CA GLY A 96 7.30 -24.60 -22.20
C GLY A 96 7.77 -25.62 -23.23
N SER A 97 6.89 -26.55 -23.63
CA SER A 97 7.15 -27.61 -24.59
C SER A 97 8.44 -28.41 -24.33
N ALA A 98 8.96 -28.42 -23.09
CA ALA A 98 10.28 -28.97 -22.76
C ALA A 98 10.45 -30.42 -23.22
N PHE A 99 9.42 -31.25 -23.07
CA PHE A 99 9.37 -32.64 -23.49
C PHE A 99 8.23 -32.91 -24.48
N ASP A 100 7.70 -31.88 -25.13
CA ASP A 100 6.55 -32.04 -26.03
C ASP A 100 6.90 -32.98 -27.20
N ASN A 101 6.00 -33.92 -27.48
CA ASN A 101 6.17 -35.03 -28.42
C ASN A 101 7.40 -35.92 -28.14
N SER A 102 7.81 -36.07 -26.87
CA SER A 102 8.82 -37.04 -26.45
C SER A 102 8.24 -38.47 -26.32
N GLY A 103 9.14 -39.46 -26.21
CA GLY A 103 8.78 -40.87 -26.04
C GLY A 103 8.63 -41.32 -24.58
N LEU A 104 8.59 -40.38 -23.63
CA LEU A 104 8.65 -40.68 -22.19
C LEU A 104 7.49 -41.59 -21.78
N LYS A 105 7.79 -42.61 -20.98
CA LYS A 105 6.79 -43.55 -20.43
C LYS A 105 6.33 -43.17 -19.02
N SER A 106 7.25 -42.61 -18.25
CA SER A 106 6.99 -42.05 -16.93
C SER A 106 7.91 -40.85 -16.71
N ILE A 107 7.50 -39.95 -15.82
CA ILE A 107 8.34 -38.85 -15.37
C ILE A 107 8.16 -38.59 -13.88
N THR A 108 9.28 -38.40 -13.18
CA THR A 108 9.31 -37.91 -11.79
C THR A 108 9.80 -36.48 -11.79
N ILE A 109 8.91 -35.55 -11.46
CA ILE A 109 9.24 -34.14 -11.33
C ILE A 109 9.83 -33.93 -9.92
N PRO A 110 11.08 -33.41 -9.81
CA PRO A 110 11.75 -33.22 -8.52
C PRO A 110 11.00 -32.32 -7.55
N ASP A 111 11.20 -32.54 -6.25
CA ASP A 111 10.44 -31.85 -5.20
C ASP A 111 10.71 -30.35 -5.09
N ARG A 112 11.81 -29.84 -5.68
CA ARG A 112 12.15 -28.41 -5.73
C ARG A 112 11.56 -27.65 -6.92
N VAL A 113 10.94 -28.34 -7.89
CA VAL A 113 10.33 -27.68 -9.06
C VAL A 113 9.13 -26.85 -8.62
N ARG A 114 9.12 -25.56 -9.01
CA ARG A 114 8.03 -24.62 -8.72
C ARG A 114 7.06 -24.49 -9.90
N ILE A 115 7.61 -24.42 -11.11
CA ILE A 115 6.89 -24.05 -12.33
C ILE A 115 7.04 -25.14 -13.40
N ILE A 116 5.92 -25.53 -14.01
CA ILE A 116 5.87 -26.37 -15.20
C ILE A 116 5.16 -25.57 -16.32
N GLY A 117 5.90 -25.26 -17.39
CA GLY A 117 5.47 -24.42 -18.48
C GLY A 117 4.41 -25.04 -19.41
N HIS A 118 3.87 -24.21 -20.30
CA HIS A 118 2.81 -24.63 -21.22
C HIS A 118 3.24 -25.81 -22.10
N ASP A 119 2.35 -26.79 -22.27
CA ASP A 119 2.60 -27.99 -23.07
C ASP A 119 3.91 -28.74 -22.72
N ALA A 120 4.47 -28.57 -21.51
CA ALA A 120 5.80 -29.11 -21.17
C ALA A 120 5.94 -30.63 -21.40
N PHE A 121 4.86 -31.39 -21.24
CA PHE A 121 4.76 -32.82 -21.60
C PHE A 121 3.62 -33.07 -22.59
N GLY A 122 3.31 -32.07 -23.42
CA GLY A 122 2.33 -32.16 -24.50
C GLY A 122 2.67 -33.29 -25.48
N GLY A 123 1.69 -33.92 -26.10
CA GLY A 123 1.89 -34.93 -27.16
C GLY A 123 2.68 -36.19 -26.75
N CYS A 124 3.03 -36.37 -25.46
CA CYS A 124 3.76 -37.53 -24.96
C CYS A 124 2.86 -38.77 -24.94
N SER A 125 2.58 -39.33 -26.11
CA SER A 125 1.60 -40.40 -26.35
C SER A 125 1.89 -41.71 -25.61
N GLN A 126 3.08 -41.88 -25.02
CA GLN A 126 3.46 -43.05 -24.21
C GLN A 126 3.52 -42.76 -22.70
N LEU A 127 3.37 -41.50 -22.29
CA LEU A 127 3.54 -41.10 -20.89
C LEU A 127 2.34 -41.55 -20.08
N ALA A 128 2.50 -42.65 -19.35
CA ALA A 128 1.41 -43.29 -18.60
C ALA A 128 1.37 -42.86 -17.12
N THR A 129 2.53 -42.53 -16.54
CA THR A 129 2.67 -42.20 -15.11
C THR A 129 3.44 -40.90 -14.93
N VAL A 130 2.91 -40.03 -14.09
CA VAL A 130 3.61 -38.81 -13.65
C VAL A 130 3.67 -38.74 -12.14
N VAL A 131 4.82 -38.29 -11.61
CA VAL A 131 4.96 -37.86 -10.21
C VAL A 131 5.21 -36.35 -10.23
N ILE A 132 4.33 -35.59 -9.56
CA ILE A 132 4.41 -34.14 -9.43
C ILE A 132 5.06 -33.84 -8.07
N GLY A 133 6.18 -33.11 -8.12
CA GLY A 133 7.01 -32.79 -6.95
C GLY A 133 6.32 -31.91 -5.91
N LYS A 134 6.78 -32.00 -4.67
CA LYS A 134 6.17 -31.37 -3.48
C LYS A 134 5.94 -29.85 -3.61
N ARG A 135 6.88 -29.13 -4.24
CA ARG A 135 6.87 -27.66 -4.31
C ARG A 135 6.23 -27.07 -5.58
N VAL A 136 5.64 -27.90 -6.44
CA VAL A 136 4.97 -27.44 -7.66
C VAL A 136 3.74 -26.62 -7.29
N ASN A 137 3.79 -25.32 -7.53
CA ASN A 137 2.72 -24.37 -7.22
C ASN A 137 2.08 -23.76 -8.47
N LYS A 138 2.74 -23.86 -9.64
CA LYS A 138 2.23 -23.37 -10.92
C LYS A 138 2.42 -24.39 -12.04
N MET A 139 1.32 -24.71 -12.73
CA MET A 139 1.33 -25.47 -13.98
C MET A 139 0.57 -24.68 -15.03
N GLU A 140 1.10 -24.66 -16.26
CA GLU A 140 0.51 -23.89 -17.36
C GLU A 140 -0.32 -24.75 -18.32
N LYS A 141 -1.02 -24.07 -19.24
CA LYS A 141 -1.97 -24.66 -20.18
C LYS A 141 -1.38 -25.90 -20.87
N GLY A 142 -2.16 -26.98 -20.93
CA GLY A 142 -1.86 -28.14 -21.75
C GLY A 142 -0.66 -28.99 -21.29
N VAL A 143 -0.17 -28.80 -20.04
CA VAL A 143 1.04 -29.47 -19.54
C VAL A 143 1.14 -30.97 -19.84
N PHE A 144 0.05 -31.75 -19.79
CA PHE A 144 0.00 -33.16 -20.21
C PHE A 144 -1.05 -33.42 -21.31
N TYR A 145 -1.40 -32.40 -22.10
CA TYR A 145 -2.35 -32.54 -23.20
C TYR A 145 -1.80 -33.43 -24.30
N GLY A 146 -2.60 -34.35 -24.83
CA GLY A 146 -2.19 -35.35 -25.82
C GLY A 146 -1.34 -36.49 -25.25
N SER A 147 -1.10 -36.52 -23.94
CA SER A 147 -0.39 -37.63 -23.28
C SER A 147 -1.32 -38.79 -22.91
N ALA A 148 -0.74 -39.96 -22.64
CA ALA A 148 -1.46 -41.16 -22.23
C ALA A 148 -1.55 -41.33 -20.70
N VAL A 149 -1.48 -40.24 -19.92
CA VAL A 149 -1.40 -40.33 -18.45
C VAL A 149 -2.64 -41.02 -17.91
N THR A 150 -2.42 -42.11 -17.16
CA THR A 150 -3.46 -42.87 -16.47
C THR A 150 -3.29 -42.82 -14.95
N LYS A 151 -2.09 -42.52 -14.46
CA LYS A 151 -1.77 -42.35 -13.04
C LYS A 151 -0.97 -41.08 -12.82
N ALA A 152 -1.43 -40.26 -11.88
CA ALA A 152 -0.72 -39.08 -11.40
C ALA A 152 -0.50 -39.21 -9.89
N TYR A 153 0.75 -39.18 -9.44
CA TYR A 153 1.14 -39.13 -8.04
C TYR A 153 1.47 -37.67 -7.71
N VAL A 154 0.70 -37.04 -6.83
CA VAL A 154 0.72 -35.59 -6.65
C VAL A 154 1.07 -35.27 -5.21
N LYS A 155 2.33 -34.86 -4.99
CA LYS A 155 2.90 -34.62 -3.66
C LYS A 155 2.51 -33.30 -2.97
N PRO A 156 2.13 -32.20 -3.66
CA PRO A 156 1.71 -30.98 -2.95
C PRO A 156 0.56 -31.25 -1.97
N LEU A 157 0.67 -30.70 -0.74
CA LEU A 157 -0.39 -30.84 0.27
C LEU A 157 -1.55 -29.87 0.05
N THR A 158 -1.25 -28.69 -0.47
CA THR A 158 -2.26 -27.75 -0.94
C THR A 158 -2.44 -27.93 -2.45
N PRO A 159 -3.66 -28.13 -2.97
CA PRO A 159 -3.88 -28.30 -4.41
C PRO A 159 -3.44 -27.05 -5.19
N PRO A 160 -2.47 -27.14 -6.11
CA PRO A 160 -2.18 -26.04 -7.03
C PRO A 160 -3.35 -25.87 -7.99
N THR A 161 -3.58 -24.67 -8.53
CA THR A 161 -4.69 -24.46 -9.48
C THR A 161 -4.43 -25.26 -10.77
N PRO A 162 -5.32 -26.19 -11.18
CA PRO A 162 -5.12 -26.96 -12.39
C PRO A 162 -5.31 -26.08 -13.63
N PRO A 163 -4.39 -26.12 -14.62
CA PRO A 163 -4.49 -25.32 -15.82
C PRO A 163 -5.52 -25.87 -16.82
N PRO A 164 -6.03 -25.05 -17.76
CA PRO A 164 -6.87 -25.53 -18.84
C PRO A 164 -6.17 -26.64 -19.65
N TYR A 165 -6.93 -27.67 -20.02
CA TYR A 165 -6.46 -28.80 -20.83
C TYR A 165 -5.31 -29.60 -20.21
N MET A 166 -5.18 -29.62 -18.87
CA MET A 166 -4.09 -30.31 -18.17
C MET A 166 -3.89 -31.76 -18.63
N PHE A 167 -4.96 -32.56 -18.70
CA PHE A 167 -4.94 -33.95 -19.20
C PHE A 167 -5.90 -34.13 -20.37
N SER A 168 -5.58 -35.07 -21.28
CA SER A 168 -6.50 -35.52 -22.34
C SER A 168 -7.46 -36.63 -21.90
N SER A 169 -7.17 -37.29 -20.78
CA SER A 169 -7.99 -38.34 -20.19
C SER A 169 -8.26 -38.00 -18.72
N LYS A 170 -9.05 -38.83 -18.02
CA LYS A 170 -9.28 -38.71 -16.58
C LYS A 170 -8.42 -39.73 -15.80
N PRO A 171 -7.17 -39.41 -15.42
CA PRO A 171 -6.31 -40.34 -14.68
C PRO A 171 -6.80 -40.62 -13.26
N SER A 172 -6.21 -41.65 -12.64
CA SER A 172 -6.23 -41.83 -11.19
C SER A 172 -5.20 -40.91 -10.55
N ILE A 173 -5.64 -40.08 -9.62
CA ILE A 173 -4.83 -39.04 -8.97
C ILE A 173 -4.61 -39.46 -7.51
N TYR A 174 -3.37 -39.77 -7.16
CA TYR A 174 -2.97 -40.20 -5.83
C TYR A 174 -2.35 -39.02 -5.08
N VAL A 175 -2.97 -38.62 -3.97
CA VAL A 175 -2.52 -37.55 -3.07
C VAL A 175 -2.31 -38.11 -1.67
N TYR A 176 -1.58 -37.37 -0.83
CA TYR A 176 -1.45 -37.70 0.58
C TYR A 176 -2.81 -37.77 1.27
N ARG A 177 -2.97 -38.67 2.25
CA ARG A 177 -4.27 -38.86 2.92
C ARG A 177 -4.82 -37.54 3.49
N GLU A 178 -3.95 -36.72 4.07
CA GLU A 178 -4.30 -35.44 4.67
C GLU A 178 -4.75 -34.39 3.64
N ALA A 179 -4.15 -34.38 2.44
CA ALA A 179 -4.50 -33.46 1.35
C ALA A 179 -5.80 -33.86 0.61
N MET A 180 -6.32 -35.06 0.85
CA MET A 180 -7.41 -35.63 0.05
C MET A 180 -8.68 -34.77 0.06
N VAL A 181 -9.02 -34.16 1.20
CA VAL A 181 -10.23 -33.35 1.32
C VAL A 181 -10.13 -32.11 0.44
N ASP A 182 -9.00 -31.39 0.53
CA ASP A 182 -8.76 -30.17 -0.24
C ASP A 182 -8.75 -30.43 -1.74
N TYR A 183 -8.08 -31.50 -2.17
CA TYR A 183 -8.07 -31.91 -3.58
C TYR A 183 -9.48 -32.22 -4.10
N LYS A 184 -10.33 -32.90 -3.30
CA LYS A 184 -11.72 -33.21 -3.67
C LYS A 184 -12.61 -31.97 -3.72
N GLN A 185 -12.27 -30.92 -2.99
CA GLN A 185 -13.01 -29.65 -3.01
C GLN A 185 -12.55 -28.75 -4.16
N SER A 186 -11.27 -28.82 -4.54
CA SER A 186 -10.67 -28.07 -5.65
C SER A 186 -11.13 -28.55 -7.03
N ASP A 187 -10.71 -27.82 -8.08
CA ASP A 187 -10.99 -28.14 -9.49
C ASP A 187 -10.27 -29.41 -9.98
N TRP A 188 -9.34 -29.97 -9.20
CA TRP A 188 -8.70 -31.25 -9.52
C TRP A 188 -9.71 -32.40 -9.68
N LYS A 189 -10.86 -32.32 -9.01
CA LYS A 189 -11.95 -33.31 -9.12
C LYS A 189 -12.50 -33.47 -10.54
N ASP A 190 -12.35 -32.45 -11.39
CA ASP A 190 -12.85 -32.48 -12.76
C ASP A 190 -11.90 -33.22 -13.71
N TYR A 191 -10.63 -33.33 -13.33
CA TYR A 191 -9.56 -33.91 -14.12
C TYR A 191 -9.32 -35.40 -13.85
N GLY A 192 -9.78 -35.97 -12.74
CA GLY A 192 -9.53 -37.38 -12.45
C GLY A 192 -10.12 -37.86 -11.13
N ALA A 193 -10.03 -39.17 -10.88
CA ALA A 193 -10.48 -39.77 -9.62
C ALA A 193 -9.40 -39.62 -8.53
N ILE A 194 -9.74 -39.04 -7.38
CA ILE A 194 -8.78 -38.70 -6.31
C ILE A 194 -8.74 -39.76 -5.21
N TYR A 195 -7.54 -40.22 -4.87
CA TYR A 195 -7.24 -41.24 -3.86
C TYR A 195 -6.23 -40.73 -2.83
N GLY A 196 -6.60 -40.72 -1.54
CA GLY A 196 -5.73 -40.35 -0.41
C GLY A 196 -4.83 -41.50 0.04
N THR A 197 -4.04 -42.06 -0.87
CA THR A 197 -3.19 -43.24 -0.61
C THR A 197 -1.75 -43.07 -1.09
N LEU A 198 -1.32 -41.83 -1.37
CA LEU A 198 0.04 -41.57 -1.85
C LEU A 198 1.10 -42.08 -0.87
N ASP A 199 0.82 -42.01 0.44
CA ASP A 199 1.68 -42.51 1.53
C ASP A 199 2.15 -43.96 1.36
N ARG A 200 1.38 -44.79 0.63
CA ARG A 200 1.74 -46.20 0.35
C ARG A 200 2.86 -46.34 -0.69
N PHE A 201 3.05 -45.32 -1.51
CA PHE A 201 4.02 -45.29 -2.60
C PHE A 201 5.19 -44.37 -2.28
N TYR A 202 4.92 -43.26 -1.60
CA TYR A 202 5.87 -42.27 -1.15
C TYR A 202 5.53 -41.93 0.30
N PRO A 203 6.10 -42.63 1.30
CA PRO A 203 5.96 -42.26 2.70
C PRO A 203 6.33 -40.77 2.88
N GLN A 204 5.62 -40.07 3.75
CA GLN A 204 6.01 -38.72 4.17
C GLN A 204 7.37 -38.83 4.89
N GLU A 205 8.46 -38.48 4.21
CA GLU A 205 9.68 -38.06 4.89
C GLU A 205 9.42 -36.67 5.51
N PRO A 206 9.90 -36.39 6.73
CA PRO A 206 9.80 -35.04 7.27
C PRO A 206 10.44 -34.10 6.26
N ASP A 207 9.69 -33.08 5.84
CA ASP A 207 10.27 -32.07 4.96
C ASP A 207 11.51 -31.47 5.63
N GLU A 208 12.43 -30.94 4.83
CA GLU A 208 13.46 -30.02 5.32
C GLU A 208 12.84 -28.98 6.27
N ASP A 209 11.67 -28.47 5.91
CA ASP A 209 10.88 -27.51 6.69
C ASP A 209 10.38 -28.09 8.04
N ASP A 210 9.99 -29.37 8.10
CA ASP A 210 9.52 -30.03 9.33
C ASP A 210 10.69 -30.32 10.28
N ALA A 211 11.83 -30.74 9.71
CA ALA A 211 13.06 -30.89 10.48
C ALA A 211 13.49 -29.55 11.08
N ILE A 212 13.46 -28.45 10.31
CA ILE A 212 13.77 -27.11 10.83
C ILE A 212 12.78 -26.71 11.93
N ARG A 213 11.48 -26.98 11.80
CA ARG A 213 10.50 -26.71 12.86
C ARG A 213 10.83 -27.43 14.15
N GLU A 214 11.21 -28.71 14.07
CA GLU A 214 11.61 -29.49 15.25
C GLU A 214 12.94 -29.00 15.83
N LEU A 215 13.88 -28.56 15.00
CA LEU A 215 15.10 -27.92 15.50
C LEU A 215 14.80 -26.61 16.21
N CYS A 216 13.87 -25.80 15.71
CA CYS A 216 13.45 -24.56 16.35
C CYS A 216 12.94 -24.82 17.78
N THR A 217 12.03 -25.79 17.94
CA THR A 217 11.49 -26.17 19.26
C THR A 217 12.52 -26.85 20.15
N THR A 218 13.50 -27.53 19.56
CA THR A 218 14.59 -28.20 20.31
C THR A 218 15.53 -27.18 20.93
N TYR A 219 16.00 -26.20 20.16
CA TYR A 219 17.11 -25.32 20.55
C TYR A 219 16.68 -23.98 21.15
N PHE A 220 15.51 -23.43 20.81
CA PHE A 220 15.08 -22.10 21.24
C PHE A 220 13.97 -22.12 22.30
N GLU A 221 13.93 -21.10 23.15
CA GLU A 221 12.91 -20.91 24.20
C GLU A 221 11.57 -20.41 23.64
N ASP A 222 11.62 -19.67 22.53
CA ASP A 222 10.50 -18.96 21.92
C ASP A 222 10.30 -19.37 20.46
N ALA A 223 9.08 -19.22 19.93
CA ALA A 223 8.78 -19.68 18.58
C ALA A 223 9.31 -18.75 17.48
N ALA A 224 9.69 -17.52 17.84
CA ALA A 224 10.44 -16.62 16.96
C ALA A 224 11.94 -16.96 16.90
N CYS A 225 12.42 -17.95 17.65
CA CYS A 225 13.82 -18.36 17.69
C CYS A 225 14.72 -17.16 17.97
N THR A 226 14.48 -16.44 19.07
CA THR A 226 15.23 -15.25 19.45
C THR A 226 16.14 -15.48 20.65
N GLN A 227 15.87 -16.53 21.43
CA GLN A 227 16.64 -16.91 22.60
C GLN A 227 16.95 -18.41 22.63
N LEU A 228 18.24 -18.75 22.70
CA LEU A 228 18.73 -20.11 22.85
C LEU A 228 18.44 -20.65 24.25
N LYS A 229 17.98 -21.91 24.36
CA LYS A 229 17.78 -22.56 25.66
C LYS A 229 19.07 -22.66 26.45
N ALA A 230 18.93 -22.56 27.77
CA ALA A 230 20.07 -22.45 28.69
C ALA A 230 21.09 -23.59 28.52
N GLU A 231 20.62 -24.82 28.29
CA GLU A 231 21.50 -25.99 28.11
C GLU A 231 22.43 -25.91 26.88
N TYR A 232 22.06 -25.14 25.84
CA TYR A 232 22.85 -25.03 24.62
C TYR A 232 23.78 -23.80 24.61
N GLN A 233 23.62 -22.87 25.54
CA GLN A 233 24.43 -21.63 25.57
C GLN A 233 25.92 -21.89 25.83
N GLN A 234 26.24 -22.94 26.59
CA GLN A 234 27.61 -23.28 26.98
C GLN A 234 28.26 -24.35 26.08
N VAL A 235 27.52 -24.88 25.10
CA VAL A 235 28.00 -25.88 24.14
C VAL A 235 28.93 -25.19 23.12
N SER A 236 29.99 -25.86 22.65
CA SER A 236 30.87 -25.27 21.63
C SER A 236 30.14 -25.13 20.28
N ASP A 237 30.65 -24.27 19.40
CA ASP A 237 30.05 -24.07 18.07
C ASP A 237 30.16 -25.36 17.21
N GLU A 238 31.25 -26.12 17.32
CA GLU A 238 31.33 -27.40 16.59
C GLU A 238 30.36 -28.45 17.16
N GLU A 239 30.26 -28.53 18.49
CA GLU A 239 29.42 -29.53 19.16
C GLU A 239 27.93 -29.25 18.95
N ILE A 240 27.50 -27.99 18.96
CA ILE A 240 26.08 -27.66 18.75
C ILE A 240 25.66 -27.96 17.30
N ILE A 241 26.52 -27.73 16.31
CA ILE A 241 26.23 -28.05 14.90
C ILE A 241 26.19 -29.56 14.68
N GLU A 242 27.06 -30.32 15.34
CA GLU A 242 26.99 -31.78 15.30
C GLU A 242 25.71 -32.32 15.96
N ASN A 243 25.28 -31.72 17.08
CA ASN A 243 24.00 -32.06 17.70
C ASN A 243 22.81 -31.79 16.78
N VAL A 244 22.86 -30.71 15.99
CA VAL A 244 21.83 -30.42 14.96
C VAL A 244 21.81 -31.52 13.91
N ARG A 245 22.97 -31.93 13.40
CA ARG A 245 23.09 -33.02 12.42
C ARG A 245 22.50 -34.31 12.95
N LEU A 246 22.94 -34.76 14.13
CA LEU A 246 22.46 -36.00 14.75
C LEU A 246 20.94 -35.98 14.94
N LYS A 247 20.37 -34.81 15.28
CA LYS A 247 18.92 -34.67 15.40
C LYS A 247 18.20 -34.81 14.06
N ILE A 248 18.75 -34.27 12.98
CA ILE A 248 18.17 -34.43 11.63
C ILE A 248 18.25 -35.88 11.17
N GLU A 249 19.39 -36.55 11.38
CA GLU A 249 19.57 -37.97 11.04
C GLU A 249 18.59 -38.85 11.84
N GLU A 250 18.35 -38.54 13.11
CA GLU A 250 17.32 -39.18 13.92
C GLU A 250 15.92 -39.02 13.30
N LEU A 251 15.56 -37.79 12.90
CA LEU A 251 14.25 -37.49 12.30
C LEU A 251 14.05 -38.17 10.95
N ARG A 252 15.11 -38.26 10.14
CA ARG A 252 15.09 -38.89 8.81
C ARG A 252 15.18 -40.42 8.87
N GLY A 253 15.81 -40.97 9.92
CA GLY A 253 16.11 -42.39 10.01
C GLY A 253 17.27 -42.84 9.13
N GLU A 254 18.05 -41.91 8.58
CA GLU A 254 19.23 -42.17 7.74
C GLU A 254 20.33 -41.14 7.97
N ALA A 255 21.57 -41.54 7.70
CA ALA A 255 22.74 -40.69 7.82
C ALA A 255 22.81 -39.67 6.67
N MET A 256 23.34 -38.49 6.96
CA MET A 256 23.42 -37.37 6.02
C MET A 256 24.89 -37.04 5.74
N ASP A 257 25.27 -36.95 4.47
CA ASP A 257 26.63 -36.53 4.12
C ASP A 257 26.84 -35.03 4.40
N ASP A 258 28.10 -34.66 4.64
CA ASP A 258 28.49 -33.30 4.99
C ASP A 258 28.03 -32.26 3.97
N ALA A 259 28.10 -32.57 2.66
CA ALA A 259 27.77 -31.62 1.62
C ALA A 259 26.26 -31.34 1.61
N THR A 260 25.43 -32.38 1.71
CA THR A 260 23.98 -32.23 1.78
C THR A 260 23.56 -31.51 3.06
N PHE A 261 24.15 -31.86 4.22
CA PHE A 261 23.83 -31.22 5.50
C PHE A 261 24.11 -29.72 5.47
N ASN A 262 25.32 -29.35 5.02
CA ASN A 262 25.71 -27.95 4.92
C ASN A 262 24.86 -27.19 3.90
N LEU A 263 24.47 -27.82 2.80
CA LEU A 263 23.62 -27.16 1.80
C LEU A 263 22.21 -26.91 2.34
N GLN A 264 21.57 -27.91 2.95
CA GLN A 264 20.16 -27.85 3.35
C GLN A 264 19.94 -27.09 4.66
N PHE A 265 20.86 -27.18 5.63
CA PHE A 265 20.66 -26.63 6.98
C PHE A 265 21.57 -25.44 7.31
N SER A 266 22.32 -24.92 6.32
CA SER A 266 23.17 -23.72 6.50
C SER A 266 22.42 -22.55 7.11
N MET A 267 21.19 -22.27 6.68
CA MET A 267 20.39 -21.17 7.23
C MET A 267 20.16 -21.33 8.72
N PHE A 268 19.66 -22.50 9.16
CA PHE A 268 19.36 -22.74 10.56
C PHE A 268 20.65 -22.68 11.40
N ASN A 269 21.71 -23.34 10.94
CA ASN A 269 23.01 -23.35 11.60
C ASN A 269 23.58 -21.94 11.79
N ASN A 270 23.54 -21.13 10.73
CA ASN A 270 24.01 -19.75 10.78
C ASN A 270 23.18 -18.90 11.75
N THR A 271 21.85 -19.03 11.71
CA THR A 271 20.95 -18.30 12.62
C THR A 271 21.20 -18.69 14.07
N LEU A 272 21.32 -19.99 14.35
CA LEU A 272 21.64 -20.54 15.66
C LEU A 272 22.94 -19.95 16.23
N LEU A 273 24.01 -19.97 15.42
CA LEU A 273 25.31 -19.44 15.84
C LEU A 273 25.29 -17.91 16.00
N LYS A 274 24.55 -17.18 15.16
CA LYS A 274 24.38 -15.73 15.29
C LYS A 274 23.68 -15.34 16.59
N ILE A 275 22.63 -16.08 16.98
CA ILE A 275 21.93 -15.88 18.25
C ILE A 275 22.84 -16.22 19.42
N LYS A 276 23.49 -17.40 19.36
CA LYS A 276 24.36 -17.89 20.43
C LYS A 276 25.52 -16.94 20.72
N ASN A 277 26.15 -16.43 19.67
CA ASN A 277 27.38 -15.66 19.77
C ASN A 277 27.17 -14.13 19.66
N ASP A 278 25.92 -13.68 19.45
CA ASP A 278 25.52 -12.29 19.23
C ASP A 278 26.37 -11.58 18.14
N THR A 279 26.51 -12.23 16.98
CA THR A 279 27.45 -11.80 15.93
C THR A 279 26.82 -10.98 14.80
N TRP A 280 25.57 -10.53 14.95
CA TRP A 280 25.00 -9.60 13.99
C TRP A 280 25.75 -8.27 13.98
N ALA A 281 25.86 -7.65 12.81
CA ALA A 281 26.24 -6.24 12.75
C ALA A 281 25.24 -5.43 13.59
N ALA A 282 25.73 -4.41 14.31
CA ALA A 282 24.93 -3.66 15.27
C ALA A 282 23.61 -3.11 14.69
N TYR A 283 23.56 -2.82 13.38
CA TYR A 283 22.36 -2.33 12.70
C TYR A 283 21.42 -3.44 12.20
N GLU A 284 21.92 -4.64 11.92
CA GLU A 284 21.11 -5.68 11.27
C GLU A 284 20.08 -6.29 12.22
N LYS A 285 20.47 -6.50 13.48
CA LYS A 285 19.62 -7.15 14.49
C LYS A 285 18.30 -6.39 14.70
N ASP A 286 18.36 -5.07 14.61
CA ASP A 286 17.22 -4.16 14.77
C ASP A 286 16.11 -4.37 13.72
N PHE A 287 16.45 -4.86 12.54
CA PHE A 287 15.49 -5.16 11.47
C PHE A 287 15.11 -6.64 11.39
N ARG A 288 16.01 -7.52 11.84
CA ARG A 288 15.79 -8.97 11.83
C ARG A 288 14.79 -9.40 12.90
N ILE A 289 14.86 -8.85 14.10
CA ILE A 289 13.97 -9.20 15.22
C ILE A 289 13.20 -7.97 15.65
N HIS A 290 11.87 -7.98 15.50
CA HIS A 290 11.05 -6.82 15.82
C HIS A 290 9.63 -7.19 16.29
N ASP A 291 9.06 -6.34 17.15
CA ASP A 291 7.67 -6.41 17.59
C ASP A 291 6.76 -5.57 16.68
N TYR A 292 5.91 -6.23 15.91
CA TYR A 292 5.00 -5.57 14.97
C TYR A 292 3.66 -5.25 15.63
N LYS A 293 3.26 -3.98 15.57
CA LYS A 293 2.00 -3.48 16.12
C LYS A 293 0.82 -3.73 15.17
N PRO A 294 -0.41 -3.89 15.70
CA PRO A 294 -1.59 -4.07 14.86
C PRO A 294 -1.99 -2.75 14.19
N TYR A 295 -2.45 -2.88 12.95
CA TYR A 295 -3.17 -1.84 12.22
C TYR A 295 -4.63 -2.24 12.01
N SER A 296 -5.49 -1.29 11.74
CA SER A 296 -6.88 -1.57 11.35
C SER A 296 -7.02 -1.97 9.88
N ASP A 297 -8.20 -2.49 9.52
CA ASP A 297 -8.60 -2.75 8.13
C ASP A 297 -8.78 -1.40 7.40
N ALA A 298 -7.78 -1.03 6.59
CA ALA A 298 -7.71 0.28 5.93
C ALA A 298 -8.90 0.50 5.00
N GLN A 299 -9.28 -0.51 4.22
CA GLN A 299 -10.40 -0.40 3.27
C GLN A 299 -11.70 -0.08 4.01
N TYR A 300 -12.03 -0.85 5.05
CA TYR A 300 -13.25 -0.63 5.81
C TYR A 300 -13.32 0.78 6.40
N TRP A 301 -12.23 1.26 7.00
CA TRP A 301 -12.23 2.57 7.64
C TRP A 301 -12.19 3.72 6.63
N ASN A 302 -11.45 3.56 5.53
CA ASN A 302 -11.49 4.50 4.41
C ASN A 302 -12.94 4.66 3.92
N GLU A 303 -13.64 3.57 3.63
CA GLU A 303 -15.05 3.59 3.22
C GLU A 303 -15.99 4.19 4.28
N LYS A 304 -15.83 3.82 5.56
CA LYS A 304 -16.65 4.32 6.67
C LYS A 304 -16.49 5.83 6.89
N MET A 305 -15.27 6.35 6.72
CA MET A 305 -14.96 7.76 6.86
C MET A 305 -15.24 8.58 5.60
N MET A 306 -15.61 7.93 4.49
CA MET A 306 -15.66 8.54 3.15
C MET A 306 -14.32 9.19 2.79
N SER A 307 -13.26 8.38 2.90
CA SER A 307 -11.88 8.74 2.60
C SER A 307 -11.19 7.62 1.81
N SER A 308 -9.96 7.84 1.34
CA SER A 308 -9.19 6.84 0.59
C SER A 308 -7.71 6.71 0.98
N GLY A 309 -7.22 7.56 1.89
CA GLY A 309 -5.77 7.74 2.09
C GLY A 309 -5.06 6.74 3.01
N GLY A 310 -5.78 6.00 3.86
CA GLY A 310 -5.17 5.07 4.80
C GLY A 310 -4.54 3.87 4.12
N SER A 311 -3.27 3.57 4.42
CA SER A 311 -2.53 2.46 3.80
C SER A 311 -2.47 1.18 4.66
N TYR A 312 -2.30 0.03 4.02
CA TYR A 312 -1.95 -1.22 4.70
C TYR A 312 -0.45 -1.32 5.05
N MET A 313 0.38 -0.46 4.47
CA MET A 313 1.86 -0.56 4.53
C MET A 313 2.47 0.09 5.78
N GLY A 314 1.83 -0.03 6.95
CA GLY A 314 2.28 0.62 8.19
C GLY A 314 3.45 -0.04 8.91
N ASN A 315 3.79 -1.28 8.55
CA ASN A 315 4.78 -2.11 9.24
C ASN A 315 5.88 -2.56 8.26
N PRO A 316 6.81 -1.66 7.86
CA PRO A 316 7.97 -2.04 7.07
C PRO A 316 8.88 -3.00 7.86
N THR A 317 9.49 -3.98 7.17
CA THR A 317 10.51 -4.85 7.78
C THR A 317 11.92 -4.26 7.63
N GLY A 318 12.16 -3.48 6.58
CA GLY A 318 13.51 -3.06 6.18
C GLY A 318 14.31 -4.18 5.50
N ILE A 319 13.67 -5.29 5.12
CA ILE A 319 14.30 -6.45 4.47
C ILE A 319 13.76 -6.59 3.05
N TYR A 320 14.65 -6.86 2.10
CA TYR A 320 14.32 -7.13 0.70
C TYR A 320 15.03 -8.39 0.20
N THR A 321 14.61 -8.90 -0.96
CA THR A 321 15.26 -10.02 -1.64
C THR A 321 15.83 -9.59 -2.99
N GLU A 322 17.00 -10.10 -3.38
CA GLU A 322 17.70 -9.70 -4.61
C GLU A 322 17.28 -10.50 -5.85
N SER A 323 16.67 -11.68 -5.65
CA SER A 323 16.25 -12.58 -6.71
C SER A 323 15.04 -13.42 -6.29
N PHE A 324 14.41 -14.07 -7.27
CA PHE A 324 13.34 -15.05 -7.02
C PHE A 324 13.82 -16.34 -6.34
N ASP A 325 15.14 -16.59 -6.36
CA ASP A 325 15.76 -17.74 -5.70
C ASP A 325 16.13 -17.46 -4.23
N SER A 326 16.01 -16.20 -3.79
CA SER A 326 16.19 -15.84 -2.39
C SER A 326 15.02 -16.38 -1.57
N GLN A 327 15.25 -16.78 -0.33
CA GLN A 327 14.18 -17.17 0.60
C GLN A 327 14.21 -16.30 1.85
N LEU A 328 13.04 -16.04 2.41
CA LEU A 328 12.88 -15.50 3.75
C LEU A 328 12.37 -16.60 4.68
N TYR A 329 12.98 -16.68 5.85
CA TYR A 329 12.58 -17.55 6.95
C TYR A 329 12.02 -16.67 8.05
N VAL A 330 10.71 -16.72 8.21
CA VAL A 330 9.95 -15.81 9.09
C VAL A 330 9.41 -16.61 10.26
N PHE A 331 9.99 -16.40 11.43
CA PHE A 331 9.61 -17.04 12.68
C PHE A 331 8.68 -16.12 13.46
N VAL A 332 7.50 -16.63 13.80
CA VAL A 332 6.45 -15.87 14.50
C VAL A 332 6.27 -16.44 15.91
N ASP A 333 6.39 -15.60 16.94
CA ASP A 333 6.42 -16.06 18.33
C ASP A 333 5.04 -16.51 18.86
N ASP A 334 4.05 -15.64 18.69
CA ASP A 334 2.74 -15.78 19.32
C ASP A 334 1.67 -16.31 18.38
N ASP A 335 0.63 -16.88 18.99
CA ASP A 335 -0.59 -17.24 18.29
C ASP A 335 -1.33 -15.98 17.84
N ILE A 336 -1.76 -15.95 16.58
CA ILE A 336 -2.49 -14.82 16.03
C ILE A 336 -3.90 -14.78 16.64
N PRO A 337 -4.33 -13.65 17.24
CA PRO A 337 -5.70 -13.54 17.76
C PRO A 337 -6.73 -13.91 16.67
N SER A 338 -7.80 -14.63 17.05
CA SER A 338 -8.79 -15.19 16.10
C SER A 338 -9.44 -14.14 15.20
N ASP A 339 -9.56 -12.92 15.71
CA ASP A 339 -10.23 -11.80 15.05
C ASP A 339 -9.21 -10.83 14.40
N ALA A 340 -7.96 -11.26 14.23
CA ALA A 340 -6.94 -10.58 13.44
C ALA A 340 -6.44 -11.44 12.28
N SER A 341 -5.68 -10.83 11.38
CA SER A 341 -4.92 -11.52 10.36
C SER A 341 -3.47 -11.06 10.35
N LEU A 342 -2.55 -12.00 10.10
CA LEU A 342 -1.13 -11.73 9.91
C LEU A 342 -0.69 -12.29 8.56
N TYR A 343 -0.22 -11.39 7.70
CA TYR A 343 0.34 -11.72 6.40
C TYR A 343 1.67 -10.99 6.23
N ILE A 344 2.45 -11.42 5.27
CA ILE A 344 3.62 -10.71 4.78
C ILE A 344 3.53 -10.60 3.27
N ASP A 345 3.70 -9.39 2.77
CA ASP A 345 3.72 -9.08 1.34
C ASP A 345 4.84 -8.08 1.06
N CYS A 346 5.10 -7.81 -0.21
CA CYS A 346 6.20 -6.96 -0.62
C CYS A 346 5.76 -5.88 -1.61
N SER A 347 6.54 -4.82 -1.66
CA SER A 347 6.38 -3.72 -2.60
C SER A 347 7.59 -3.69 -3.53
N GLU A 348 7.35 -3.91 -4.82
CA GLU A 348 8.32 -3.72 -5.89
C GLU A 348 8.16 -2.29 -6.45
N GLU A 349 9.23 -1.49 -6.39
CA GLU A 349 9.27 -0.09 -6.86
C GLU A 349 8.13 0.78 -6.27
N ASN A 350 7.03 0.98 -7.01
CA ASN A 350 5.89 1.81 -6.61
C ASN A 350 4.62 0.98 -6.32
N HIS A 351 4.74 -0.35 -6.28
CA HIS A 351 3.60 -1.23 -6.04
C HIS A 351 3.00 -1.00 -4.65
N ILE A 352 1.69 -0.72 -4.60
CA ILE A 352 0.97 -0.45 -3.36
C ILE A 352 0.15 -1.67 -2.95
N ILE A 353 0.36 -2.11 -1.71
CA ILE A 353 -0.41 -3.18 -1.08
C ILE A 353 -1.80 -2.63 -0.74
N SER A 354 -2.82 -3.15 -1.41
CA SER A 354 -4.21 -2.64 -1.37
C SER A 354 -5.20 -3.56 -0.65
N ALA A 355 -4.70 -4.61 0.02
CA ALA A 355 -5.52 -5.55 0.79
C ALA A 355 -4.82 -5.99 2.09
N ALA A 356 -5.62 -6.32 3.12
CA ALA A 356 -5.10 -6.87 4.38
C ALA A 356 -4.62 -8.33 4.27
N LYS A 357 -5.12 -9.08 3.28
CA LYS A 357 -4.92 -10.54 3.12
C LYS A 357 -4.32 -10.85 1.74
N THR A 358 -3.11 -10.37 1.52
CA THR A 358 -2.30 -10.59 0.31
C THR A 358 -0.91 -11.08 0.69
N GLY A 359 -0.16 -11.62 -0.27
CA GLY A 359 1.11 -12.29 -0.03
C GLY A 359 0.93 -13.61 0.73
N LYS A 360 1.83 -13.89 1.67
CA LYS A 360 1.86 -15.15 2.43
C LYS A 360 1.19 -14.95 3.79
N LYS A 361 0.19 -15.78 4.09
CA LYS A 361 -0.37 -15.88 5.45
C LYS A 361 0.70 -16.43 6.40
N LEU A 362 0.89 -15.75 7.52
CA LEU A 362 1.81 -16.17 8.58
C LEU A 362 1.05 -16.90 9.68
N VAL A 363 1.70 -17.91 10.24
CA VAL A 363 1.26 -18.65 11.44
C VAL A 363 2.41 -18.72 12.45
N LYS A 364 2.10 -19.04 13.71
CA LYS A 364 3.11 -19.26 14.74
C LYS A 364 4.19 -20.27 14.30
N GLY A 365 5.44 -20.00 14.68
CA GLY A 365 6.62 -20.76 14.28
C GLY A 365 7.15 -20.36 12.91
N LEU A 366 7.84 -21.28 12.24
CA LEU A 366 8.51 -21.03 10.95
C LEU A 366 7.51 -20.85 9.79
N ASN A 367 7.78 -19.84 8.96
CA ASN A 367 7.14 -19.62 7.68
C ASN A 367 8.23 -19.37 6.62
N ILE A 368 8.17 -20.08 5.50
CA ILE A 368 9.11 -19.88 4.40
C ILE A 368 8.42 -19.16 3.26
N ILE A 369 9.07 -18.12 2.76
CA ILE A 369 8.56 -17.24 1.71
C ILE A 369 9.60 -17.22 0.60
N ASP A 370 9.15 -17.54 -0.61
CA ASP A 370 9.97 -17.37 -1.81
C ASP A 370 10.11 -15.87 -2.11
N GLY A 371 11.33 -15.45 -2.41
CA GLY A 371 11.70 -14.06 -2.60
C GLY A 371 11.07 -13.44 -3.85
N THR A 372 10.84 -12.15 -3.80
CA THR A 372 10.53 -11.33 -4.98
C THR A 372 11.71 -10.43 -5.27
N LYS A 373 12.20 -10.45 -6.51
CA LYS A 373 13.37 -9.66 -6.90
C LYS A 373 13.15 -8.17 -6.59
N ASN A 374 14.08 -7.57 -5.86
CA ASN A 374 14.15 -6.15 -5.50
C ASN A 374 12.89 -5.59 -4.80
N ALA A 375 12.18 -6.42 -4.03
CA ALA A 375 10.96 -6.00 -3.34
C ALA A 375 11.16 -5.86 -1.83
N LEU A 376 10.72 -4.74 -1.25
CA LEU A 376 10.78 -4.47 0.18
C LEU A 376 9.56 -5.06 0.89
N TYR A 377 9.78 -5.82 1.96
CA TYR A 377 8.70 -6.54 2.65
C TYR A 377 8.02 -5.73 3.76
N TYR A 378 6.74 -6.03 3.99
CA TYR A 378 5.88 -5.42 4.98
C TYR A 378 5.06 -6.48 5.73
N ILE A 379 4.94 -6.34 7.05
CA ILE A 379 4.08 -7.20 7.87
C ILE A 379 2.66 -6.61 7.90
N LEU A 380 1.71 -7.33 7.32
CA LEU A 380 0.30 -6.94 7.29
C LEU A 380 -0.41 -7.54 8.51
N TYR A 381 -0.20 -6.93 9.68
CA TYR A 381 -0.91 -7.29 10.91
C TYR A 381 -2.17 -6.44 11.06
N THR A 382 -3.32 -7.02 10.72
CA THR A 382 -4.61 -6.33 10.69
C THR A 382 -5.54 -6.83 11.80
N ALA A 383 -5.91 -5.96 12.72
CA ALA A 383 -6.88 -6.21 13.78
C ALA A 383 -8.31 -5.83 13.36
N ASN A 384 -9.30 -6.63 13.75
CA ASN A 384 -10.71 -6.30 13.50
C ASN A 384 -11.24 -5.29 14.53
N THR A 385 -11.32 -4.03 14.12
CA THR A 385 -11.86 -2.93 14.93
C THR A 385 -13.25 -2.46 14.47
N LYS A 386 -13.90 -3.16 13.54
CA LYS A 386 -15.12 -2.71 12.86
C LYS A 386 -16.28 -2.42 13.82
N SER A 387 -16.42 -3.22 14.87
CA SER A 387 -17.44 -3.06 15.91
C SER A 387 -17.14 -1.96 16.93
N MET A 388 -15.91 -1.42 16.93
CA MET A 388 -15.41 -0.48 17.95
C MET A 388 -15.49 -1.01 19.39
N ALA A 389 -15.63 -2.33 19.58
CA ALA A 389 -15.68 -2.95 20.91
C ALA A 389 -14.31 -3.02 21.60
N LYS A 390 -13.22 -2.98 20.82
CA LYS A 390 -11.83 -3.09 21.28
C LYS A 390 -10.97 -2.08 20.53
N THR A 391 -10.21 -1.28 21.27
CA THR A 391 -9.23 -0.33 20.70
C THR A 391 -7.97 -1.09 20.24
N LEU A 392 -7.22 -0.49 19.32
CA LEU A 392 -5.97 -1.06 18.81
C LEU A 392 -4.91 -1.29 19.89
N SER A 393 -4.90 -0.47 20.95
CA SER A 393 -3.96 -0.60 22.07
C SER A 393 -4.13 -1.88 22.88
N GLU A 394 -5.31 -2.51 22.81
CA GLU A 394 -5.62 -3.74 23.55
C GLU A 394 -5.22 -5.02 22.77
N TRP A 395 -4.71 -4.87 21.54
CA TRP A 395 -4.20 -5.98 20.76
C TRP A 395 -2.70 -6.16 21.01
N PRO A 396 -2.22 -7.41 21.20
CA PRO A 396 -0.81 -7.64 21.43
C PRO A 396 0.00 -7.27 20.20
N SER A 397 1.23 -6.80 20.40
CA SER A 397 2.23 -6.79 19.33
C SER A 397 2.71 -8.22 19.09
N ILE A 398 3.18 -8.53 17.89
CA ILE A 398 3.66 -9.87 17.54
C ILE A 398 5.15 -9.77 17.24
N LYS A 399 5.95 -10.50 18.01
CA LYS A 399 7.38 -10.63 17.77
C LYS A 399 7.63 -11.51 16.56
N ILE A 400 8.38 -11.00 15.60
CA ILE A 400 8.75 -11.70 14.38
C ILE A 400 10.26 -11.58 14.18
N HIS A 401 10.87 -12.72 13.88
CA HIS A 401 12.27 -12.82 13.46
C HIS A 401 12.31 -13.21 11.98
N ILE A 402 13.07 -12.46 11.17
CA ILE A 402 13.21 -12.67 9.73
C ILE A 402 14.68 -12.93 9.40
N GLU A 403 14.95 -14.10 8.85
CA GLU A 403 16.24 -14.51 8.29
C GLU A 403 16.17 -14.72 6.78
N GLY A 404 17.35 -14.76 6.15
CA GLY A 404 17.46 -14.64 4.69
C GLY A 404 17.28 -13.19 4.21
N GLY A 405 17.28 -13.01 2.89
CA GLY A 405 17.24 -11.68 2.26
C GLY A 405 18.40 -10.76 2.65
N VAL A 406 18.24 -9.47 2.36
CA VAL A 406 19.21 -8.42 2.64
C VAL A 406 18.54 -7.32 3.46
N VAL A 407 19.22 -6.88 4.53
CA VAL A 407 18.77 -5.77 5.35
C VAL A 407 19.07 -4.44 4.64
N ASN A 408 18.03 -3.79 4.12
CA ASN A 408 18.08 -2.41 3.65
C ASN A 408 17.91 -1.41 4.80
N GLY A 409 17.16 -1.80 5.82
CA GLY A 409 16.71 -0.98 6.92
C GLY A 409 15.57 -0.01 6.54
N TYR A 410 15.06 0.67 7.57
CA TYR A 410 14.13 1.78 7.45
C TYR A 410 14.29 2.71 8.67
N TYR A 411 13.85 3.95 8.56
CA TYR A 411 13.86 4.87 9.69
C TYR A 411 12.50 4.91 10.38
N ASP A 412 12.47 4.85 11.72
CA ASP A 412 11.26 5.00 12.54
C ASP A 412 11.53 6.04 13.61
N VAL A 413 10.74 7.13 13.63
CA VAL A 413 10.89 8.23 14.60
C VAL A 413 10.83 7.78 16.06
N SER A 414 10.16 6.67 16.34
CA SER A 414 10.01 6.14 17.69
C SER A 414 11.20 5.28 18.15
N ARG A 415 12.12 4.93 17.24
CA ARG A 415 13.22 4.01 17.49
C ARG A 415 14.59 4.60 17.19
N HIS A 416 14.68 5.48 16.19
CA HIS A 416 15.94 5.87 15.57
C HIS A 416 16.23 7.36 15.78
N SER A 417 17.48 7.67 16.12
CA SER A 417 18.01 9.03 16.14
C SER A 417 18.41 9.52 14.75
N ASP A 418 18.74 10.80 14.61
CA ASP A 418 19.31 11.35 13.36
C ASP A 418 20.67 10.74 12.99
N ALA A 419 21.42 10.22 13.97
CA ALA A 419 22.65 9.47 13.69
C ALA A 419 22.32 8.11 13.06
N ASP A 420 21.33 7.41 13.59
CA ASP A 420 20.84 6.14 13.06
C ASP A 420 20.26 6.34 11.66
N TYR A 421 19.45 7.39 11.44
CA TYR A 421 18.92 7.74 10.13
C TYR A 421 20.01 7.79 9.06
N ARG A 422 21.09 8.53 9.31
CA ARG A 422 22.21 8.66 8.38
C ARG A 422 22.94 7.33 8.18
N ALA A 423 23.15 6.56 9.24
CA ALA A 423 23.81 5.26 9.16
C ALA A 423 23.00 4.27 8.32
N ILE A 424 21.69 4.16 8.60
CA ILE A 424 20.76 3.29 7.90
C ILE A 424 20.63 3.71 6.43
N LEU A 425 20.43 5.00 6.14
CA LEU A 425 20.30 5.49 4.77
C LEU A 425 21.58 5.29 3.95
N ASN A 426 22.75 5.40 4.57
CA ASN A 426 24.02 5.12 3.90
C ASN A 426 24.23 3.63 3.63
N ALA A 427 23.76 2.77 4.52
CA ALA A 427 23.80 1.32 4.36
C ALA A 427 22.77 0.78 3.35
N ALA A 428 21.66 1.50 3.14
CA ALA A 428 20.60 1.10 2.22
C ALA A 428 21.11 0.97 0.77
N THR A 429 20.92 -0.23 0.21
CA THR A 429 21.35 -0.64 -1.14
C THR A 429 20.20 -0.72 -2.14
N LEU A 430 18.96 -0.90 -1.67
CA LEU A 430 17.79 -0.96 -2.53
C LEU A 430 17.48 0.44 -3.08
N ASN A 431 16.90 0.51 -4.28
CA ASN A 431 16.47 1.77 -4.90
C ASN A 431 15.32 2.47 -4.13
N ARG A 432 14.69 1.78 -3.16
CA ARG A 432 13.62 2.30 -2.32
C ARG A 432 14.01 2.28 -0.84
N PHE A 433 13.58 3.31 -0.12
CA PHE A 433 13.80 3.45 1.31
C PHE A 433 12.51 3.92 1.99
N THR A 434 12.30 3.50 3.24
CA THR A 434 11.11 3.85 4.01
C THR A 434 11.48 4.67 5.24
N VAL A 435 10.73 5.75 5.47
CA VAL A 435 10.75 6.57 6.69
C VAL A 435 9.35 6.50 7.28
N LYS A 436 9.26 6.16 8.57
CA LYS A 436 8.01 6.00 9.31
C LYS A 436 7.91 7.04 10.42
N GLY A 437 6.87 7.86 10.32
CA GLY A 437 6.42 8.79 11.35
C GLY A 437 5.44 8.12 12.33
N GLY A 438 4.75 8.94 13.12
CA GLY A 438 3.67 8.50 14.02
C GLY A 438 2.34 8.21 13.30
N HIS A 439 2.09 8.90 12.18
CA HIS A 439 0.81 8.90 11.45
C HIS A 439 0.96 8.78 9.94
N SER A 440 2.18 8.85 9.43
CA SER A 440 2.51 8.88 8.01
C SER A 440 3.78 8.09 7.70
N LEU A 441 3.95 7.69 6.43
CA LEU A 441 5.20 7.12 5.92
C LEU A 441 5.62 7.83 4.64
N TYR A 442 6.94 7.92 4.44
CA TYR A 442 7.54 8.19 3.15
C TYR A 442 8.16 6.91 2.59
N HIS A 443 7.81 6.58 1.35
CA HIS A 443 8.39 5.48 0.59
C HIS A 443 8.90 6.03 -0.75
N LEU A 444 10.15 6.51 -0.74
CA LEU A 444 10.73 7.27 -1.85
C LEU A 444 11.97 6.55 -2.39
N LYS A 445 12.55 7.09 -3.47
CA LYS A 445 13.84 6.59 -3.92
C LYS A 445 14.91 6.86 -2.86
N THR A 446 15.81 5.89 -2.67
CA THR A 446 16.95 6.04 -1.78
C THR A 446 17.84 7.22 -2.19
N ALA A 447 17.99 7.46 -3.50
CA ALA A 447 18.70 8.61 -4.04
C ALA A 447 18.04 9.95 -3.67
N THR A 448 16.71 10.02 -3.72
CA THR A 448 15.93 11.20 -3.33
C THR A 448 16.13 11.53 -1.86
N PHE A 449 16.11 10.53 -0.96
CA PHE A 449 16.43 10.77 0.44
C PHE A 449 17.84 11.33 0.63
N LYS A 450 18.85 10.74 -0.05
CA LYS A 450 20.24 11.20 0.01
C LYS A 450 20.41 12.64 -0.51
N SER A 451 19.59 13.07 -1.47
CA SER A 451 19.65 14.43 -2.04
C SER A 451 18.84 15.45 -1.23
N VAL A 452 17.58 15.14 -0.91
CA VAL A 452 16.62 16.09 -0.32
C VAL A 452 16.72 16.14 1.21
N PHE A 453 17.06 15.01 1.83
CA PHE A 453 17.07 14.83 3.28
C PHE A 453 18.39 14.22 3.78
N PRO A 454 19.57 14.76 3.41
CA PRO A 454 20.86 14.08 3.66
C PRO A 454 21.21 13.90 5.15
N ASN A 455 20.70 14.78 6.02
CA ASN A 455 21.16 14.87 7.41
C ASN A 455 20.10 14.48 8.44
N SER A 456 18.84 14.84 8.20
CA SER A 456 17.74 14.63 9.12
C SER A 456 16.41 14.69 8.35
N ILE A 457 15.42 13.94 8.84
CA ILE A 457 14.08 13.81 8.27
C ILE A 457 12.98 14.05 9.31
N ASP A 458 13.31 14.05 10.60
CA ASP A 458 12.37 14.03 11.72
C ASP A 458 11.34 15.16 11.67
N LYS A 459 11.77 16.39 11.41
CA LYS A 459 10.92 17.57 11.29
C LYS A 459 9.99 17.51 10.08
N SER A 460 10.46 16.97 8.96
CA SER A 460 9.68 16.83 7.73
C SER A 460 8.59 15.77 7.88
N ILE A 461 8.94 14.59 8.42
CA ILE A 461 7.94 13.55 8.67
C ILE A 461 6.97 13.94 9.78
N ALA A 462 7.41 14.65 10.83
CA ALA A 462 6.52 15.16 11.88
C ALA A 462 5.55 16.24 11.38
N TRP A 463 6.00 17.10 10.45
CA TRP A 463 5.10 18.04 9.78
C TRP A 463 4.05 17.30 8.95
N PHE A 464 4.43 16.24 8.23
CA PHE A 464 3.47 15.47 7.43
C PHE A 464 2.54 14.58 8.28
N ASP A 465 3.00 14.10 9.44
CA ASP A 465 2.13 13.53 10.47
C ASP A 465 1.06 14.55 10.90
N SER A 466 1.47 15.81 11.06
CA SER A 466 0.58 16.90 11.43
C SER A 466 -0.48 17.15 10.35
N VAL A 467 -0.09 17.20 9.06
CA VAL A 467 -1.04 17.27 7.93
C VAL A 467 -2.09 16.16 8.02
N ALA A 468 -1.66 14.92 8.24
CA ALA A 468 -2.55 13.76 8.34
C ALA A 468 -3.54 13.87 9.52
N VAL A 469 -3.14 14.45 10.65
CA VAL A 469 -3.99 14.66 11.83
C VAL A 469 -4.92 15.86 11.63
N TRP A 470 -4.43 16.96 11.06
CA TRP A 470 -5.21 18.20 10.90
C TRP A 470 -6.43 18.00 10.00
N GLN A 471 -6.26 17.27 8.90
CA GLN A 471 -7.38 16.95 8.02
C GLN A 471 -8.41 16.03 8.70
N LYS A 472 -7.95 15.04 9.49
CA LYS A 472 -8.83 14.17 10.29
C LYS A 472 -9.54 14.92 11.41
N ASN A 473 -8.90 15.94 12.01
CA ASN A 473 -9.51 16.82 13.00
C ASN A 473 -10.71 17.57 12.40
N LEU A 474 -10.54 18.15 11.20
CA LEU A 474 -11.61 18.87 10.51
C LEU A 474 -12.81 17.96 10.20
N MET A 475 -12.55 16.70 9.83
CA MET A 475 -13.58 15.69 9.59
C MET A 475 -14.29 15.20 10.86
N GLY A 476 -13.83 15.62 12.04
CA GLY A 476 -14.35 15.18 13.33
C GLY A 476 -14.02 13.74 13.66
N MET A 477 -12.84 13.23 13.30
CA MET A 477 -12.49 11.81 13.47
C MET A 477 -11.60 11.51 14.66
N THR A 478 -10.97 12.51 15.26
CA THR A 478 -9.93 12.29 16.26
C THR A 478 -10.49 12.31 17.68
N GLU A 479 -9.87 11.55 18.57
CA GLU A 479 -10.18 11.61 20.00
C GLU A 479 -10.04 13.04 20.56
N GLU A 480 -9.06 13.80 20.07
CA GLU A 480 -8.81 15.18 20.51
C GLU A 480 -9.98 16.12 20.23
N VAL A 481 -10.57 16.03 19.03
CA VAL A 481 -11.72 16.87 18.64
C VAL A 481 -13.00 16.40 19.34
N ALA A 482 -13.21 15.08 19.42
CA ALA A 482 -14.37 14.49 20.10
C ALA A 482 -14.40 14.79 21.61
N SER A 483 -13.23 14.87 22.25
CA SER A 483 -13.11 15.22 23.67
C SER A 483 -13.06 16.73 23.95
N GLY A 484 -12.94 17.57 22.91
CA GLY A 484 -12.79 19.02 23.05
C GLY A 484 -11.45 19.49 23.63
N LYS A 485 -10.44 18.61 23.71
CA LYS A 485 -9.14 18.91 24.33
C LYS A 485 -8.33 19.98 23.58
N LYS A 486 -8.53 20.13 22.26
CA LYS A 486 -7.84 21.13 21.41
C LYS A 486 -8.60 22.46 21.25
N ALA A 487 -9.54 22.81 22.13
CA ALA A 487 -10.43 23.97 21.99
C ALA A 487 -9.79 25.38 22.02
N GLY A 488 -8.46 25.50 22.03
CA GLY A 488 -7.76 26.80 22.01
C GLY A 488 -7.31 27.23 20.61
N TYR A 489 -7.07 28.55 20.44
CA TYR A 489 -6.41 29.10 19.26
C TYR A 489 -5.11 28.34 18.95
N PRO A 490 -4.82 28.00 17.69
CA PRO A 490 -5.54 28.37 16.46
C PRO A 490 -6.57 27.33 15.96
N TRP A 491 -6.99 26.35 16.76
CA TRP A 491 -7.73 25.17 16.25
C TRP A 491 -9.25 25.31 16.25
N TYR A 492 -9.84 25.70 17.38
CA TYR A 492 -11.30 25.84 17.57
C TYR A 492 -12.17 24.76 16.89
N LEU A 493 -11.84 23.48 17.15
CA LEU A 493 -12.61 22.31 16.68
C LEU A 493 -13.12 21.49 17.88
N THR A 494 -14.41 21.16 17.86
CA THR A 494 -15.07 20.28 18.85
C THR A 494 -16.10 19.37 18.17
N GLY A 495 -16.57 18.32 18.85
CA GLY A 495 -17.61 17.42 18.32
C GLY A 495 -17.04 16.24 17.52
N GLY A 496 -17.88 15.60 16.70
CA GLY A 496 -17.45 14.43 15.90
C GLY A 496 -17.43 13.10 16.67
N GLU A 497 -16.48 12.24 16.33
CA GLU A 497 -16.37 10.85 16.78
C GLU A 497 -14.91 10.50 17.12
N ALA A 498 -14.68 9.83 18.26
CA ALA A 498 -13.34 9.41 18.68
C ALA A 498 -12.92 8.10 17.96
N ILE A 499 -12.56 8.19 16.68
CA ILE A 499 -12.19 7.04 15.83
C ILE A 499 -10.66 6.88 15.75
N TYR A 500 -9.95 7.99 15.53
CA TYR A 500 -8.52 8.03 15.30
C TYR A 500 -7.75 8.52 16.54
N PRO A 501 -6.65 7.86 16.95
CA PRO A 501 -6.08 6.63 16.41
C PRO A 501 -6.65 5.34 17.05
N LEU A 502 -7.72 5.44 17.85
CA LEU A 502 -8.20 4.36 18.74
C LEU A 502 -8.61 3.08 18.01
N TYR A 503 -9.36 3.22 16.91
CA TYR A 503 -9.90 2.10 16.12
C TYR A 503 -9.39 2.10 14.69
N TYR A 504 -8.89 3.24 14.23
CA TYR A 504 -8.28 3.43 12.94
C TYR A 504 -6.91 4.08 13.12
N ASN A 505 -5.83 3.44 12.68
CA ASN A 505 -4.46 3.97 12.80
C ASN A 505 -3.64 3.84 11.50
N ASN A 506 -4.28 3.51 10.37
CA ASN A 506 -3.58 3.35 9.11
C ASN A 506 -2.91 4.68 8.70
N PRO A 507 -1.66 4.63 8.22
CA PRO A 507 -0.89 5.82 7.94
C PRO A 507 -1.28 6.45 6.61
N ASN A 508 -1.06 7.77 6.51
CA ASN A 508 -0.97 8.43 5.21
C ASN A 508 0.35 8.01 4.54
N PHE A 509 0.29 7.41 3.36
CA PHE A 509 1.47 6.84 2.69
C PHE A 509 1.88 7.69 1.49
N ALA A 510 3.01 8.39 1.60
CA ALA A 510 3.54 9.22 0.53
C ALA A 510 4.61 8.45 -0.26
N ILE A 511 4.47 8.41 -1.58
CA ILE A 511 5.41 7.73 -2.48
C ILE A 511 6.08 8.69 -3.46
N GLU A 512 7.21 8.26 -3.99
CA GLU A 512 7.80 8.86 -5.19
C GLU A 512 7.32 8.14 -6.44
N GLY A 513 6.30 8.70 -7.10
CA GLY A 513 5.79 8.16 -8.36
C GLY A 513 6.67 8.45 -9.56
N ASP A 514 6.25 7.93 -10.70
CA ASP A 514 6.86 8.05 -12.02
C ASP A 514 5.89 8.64 -13.07
N GLY A 515 4.75 9.17 -12.63
CA GLY A 515 3.74 9.79 -13.49
C GLY A 515 4.10 11.19 -13.99
N GLU A 516 3.44 11.64 -15.07
CA GLU A 516 3.65 12.96 -15.66
C GLU A 516 3.08 14.13 -14.83
N ALA A 517 2.08 13.86 -13.98
CA ALA A 517 1.51 14.85 -13.08
C ALA A 517 2.53 15.29 -12.02
N TYR A 518 2.39 16.50 -11.47
CA TYR A 518 3.27 16.99 -10.42
C TYR A 518 3.15 16.17 -9.12
N ALA A 519 1.91 15.95 -8.69
CA ALA A 519 1.50 15.04 -7.63
C ALA A 519 0.08 14.53 -7.96
N HIS A 520 -0.35 13.47 -7.29
CA HIS A 520 -1.74 13.01 -7.34
C HIS A 520 -2.05 12.12 -6.13
N SER A 521 -3.32 11.96 -5.79
CA SER A 521 -3.77 11.02 -4.78
C SER A 521 -4.55 9.85 -5.37
N SER A 522 -4.47 8.72 -4.68
CA SER A 522 -5.12 7.48 -5.07
C SER A 522 -5.44 6.67 -3.82
N ALA A 523 -6.20 5.59 -3.98
CA ALA A 523 -6.47 4.72 -2.85
C ALA A 523 -5.15 4.26 -2.20
N TYR A 524 -5.10 4.34 -0.88
CA TYR A 524 -4.01 3.91 -0.01
C TYR A 524 -2.72 4.75 -0.06
N HIS A 525 -2.62 5.79 -0.91
CA HIS A 525 -1.38 6.59 -1.01
C HIS A 525 -1.57 7.97 -1.68
N THR A 526 -0.56 8.82 -1.51
CA THR A 526 -0.38 10.06 -2.27
C THR A 526 0.98 10.02 -2.95
N SER A 527 1.02 10.33 -4.24
CA SER A 527 2.22 10.26 -5.07
C SER A 527 2.78 11.64 -5.36
N TYR A 528 4.09 11.80 -5.20
CA TYR A 528 4.87 13.00 -5.51
C TYR A 528 5.91 12.63 -6.57
N ASN A 529 5.70 13.04 -7.81
CA ASN A 529 6.29 12.34 -8.96
C ASN A 529 7.68 12.85 -9.38
N SER A 530 8.35 13.66 -8.54
CA SER A 530 9.73 14.09 -8.81
C SER A 530 10.47 14.47 -7.54
N GLU A 531 11.80 14.40 -7.58
CA GLU A 531 12.67 14.92 -6.52
C GLU A 531 12.38 16.40 -6.21
N TYR A 532 12.13 17.21 -7.25
CA TYR A 532 11.75 18.61 -7.08
C TYR A 532 10.43 18.74 -6.29
N CYS A 533 9.39 18.02 -6.71
CA CYS A 533 8.10 18.00 -6.00
C CYS A 533 8.25 17.56 -4.55
N ILE A 534 9.02 16.50 -4.27
CA ILE A 534 9.30 16.04 -2.91
C ILE A 534 10.01 17.11 -2.09
N LYS A 535 11.04 17.75 -2.67
CA LYS A 535 11.77 18.84 -2.03
C LYS A 535 10.89 20.03 -1.70
N THR A 536 9.94 20.40 -2.55
CA THR A 536 9.07 21.56 -2.33
C THR A 536 7.82 21.24 -1.53
N SER A 537 7.33 20.00 -1.53
CA SER A 537 6.06 19.62 -0.90
C SER A 537 6.20 18.88 0.42
N LEU A 538 7.33 18.19 0.67
CA LEU A 538 7.52 17.33 1.85
C LEU A 538 8.68 17.76 2.75
N ASN A 539 9.59 18.62 2.30
CA ASN A 539 10.72 19.06 3.11
C ASN A 539 10.39 20.32 3.93
N ALA A 540 10.00 20.14 5.19
CA ALA A 540 9.67 21.21 6.14
C ALA A 540 10.84 22.19 6.40
N LEU A 541 12.07 21.74 6.17
CA LEU A 541 13.26 22.57 6.32
C LEU A 541 13.57 23.41 5.07
N ASN A 542 13.01 23.06 3.92
CA ASN A 542 13.19 23.84 2.69
C ASN A 542 12.58 25.25 2.87
N PRO A 543 13.36 26.33 2.71
CA PRO A 543 12.84 27.71 2.77
C PRO A 543 11.77 27.99 1.71
N GLU A 544 11.80 27.26 0.59
CA GLU A 544 10.87 27.45 -0.51
C GLU A 544 9.62 26.54 -0.43
N MET A 545 9.48 25.73 0.61
CA MET A 545 8.42 24.72 0.74
C MET A 545 7.00 25.26 0.50
N ASP A 546 6.30 24.71 -0.49
CA ASP A 546 4.89 24.97 -0.74
C ASP A 546 4.02 23.91 -0.05
N ASP A 547 3.38 24.31 1.04
CA ASP A 547 2.47 23.49 1.84
C ASP A 547 1.15 23.17 1.12
N TRP A 548 0.85 23.87 0.02
CA TRP A 548 -0.37 23.65 -0.76
C TRP A 548 -0.47 22.23 -1.30
N CYS A 549 0.59 21.76 -1.98
CA CYS A 549 0.56 20.47 -2.68
C CYS A 549 0.21 19.31 -1.74
N ALA A 550 0.92 19.16 -0.62
CA ALA A 550 0.63 18.09 0.33
C ALA A 550 -0.79 18.19 0.92
N GLY A 551 -1.24 19.41 1.24
CA GLY A 551 -2.60 19.65 1.75
C GLY A 551 -3.69 19.31 0.72
N HIS A 552 -3.49 19.72 -0.53
CA HIS A 552 -4.40 19.52 -1.66
C HIS A 552 -4.55 18.05 -2.02
N GLU A 553 -3.42 17.36 -2.17
CA GLU A 553 -3.41 15.96 -2.52
C GLU A 553 -3.99 15.10 -1.42
N CYS A 554 -3.52 15.25 -0.17
CA CYS A 554 -4.15 14.57 0.95
C CYS A 554 -5.63 14.97 1.14
N GLY A 555 -6.01 16.18 0.71
CA GLY A 555 -7.39 16.65 0.69
C GLY A 555 -8.30 15.87 -0.26
N HIS A 556 -7.80 15.44 -1.43
CA HIS A 556 -8.56 14.54 -2.32
C HIS A 556 -8.93 13.23 -1.63
N ASN A 557 -8.05 12.73 -0.78
CA ASN A 557 -8.33 11.52 -0.01
C ASN A 557 -9.45 11.70 1.04
N ASN A 558 -9.88 12.92 1.35
CA ASN A 558 -10.77 13.23 2.48
C ASN A 558 -12.04 14.02 2.09
N GLN A 559 -12.15 14.46 0.84
CA GLN A 559 -13.21 15.38 0.40
C GLN A 559 -14.57 14.74 0.13
N GLN A 560 -14.64 13.40 -0.01
CA GLN A 560 -15.80 12.71 -0.60
C GLN A 560 -17.14 13.07 0.06
N ALA A 561 -17.17 13.32 1.37
CA ALA A 561 -18.40 13.70 2.09
C ALA A 561 -18.95 15.08 1.69
N ILE A 562 -18.10 16.01 1.28
CA ILE A 562 -18.45 17.42 1.01
C ILE A 562 -18.26 17.83 -0.46
N SER A 563 -17.77 16.93 -1.30
CA SER A 563 -17.66 17.14 -2.74
C SER A 563 -19.02 17.37 -3.38
N LEU A 564 -19.07 18.33 -4.29
CA LEU A 564 -20.24 18.65 -5.11
C LEU A 564 -20.02 18.19 -6.55
N GLU A 565 -21.10 18.13 -7.32
CA GLU A 565 -21.07 17.71 -8.73
C GLU A 565 -20.13 18.60 -9.54
N GLY A 566 -19.18 17.99 -10.27
CA GLY A 566 -18.19 18.72 -11.06
C GLY A 566 -17.12 19.47 -10.25
N GLY A 567 -17.05 19.26 -8.93
CA GLY A 567 -16.18 20.01 -8.01
C GLY A 567 -15.02 19.19 -7.42
N THR A 568 -14.46 18.24 -8.17
CA THR A 568 -13.36 17.37 -7.67
C THR A 568 -12.15 18.18 -7.19
N GLU A 569 -11.80 19.25 -7.92
CA GLU A 569 -10.68 20.14 -7.59
C GLU A 569 -11.06 21.31 -6.66
N VAL A 570 -12.25 21.28 -6.07
CA VAL A 570 -12.79 22.39 -5.27
C VAL A 570 -12.78 22.05 -3.78
N ALA A 571 -13.52 21.02 -3.38
CA ALA A 571 -13.80 20.77 -1.96
C ALA A 571 -12.57 20.33 -1.17
N ASN A 572 -11.59 19.71 -1.82
CA ASN A 572 -10.31 19.35 -1.19
C ASN A 572 -9.51 20.57 -0.73
N ASN A 573 -9.71 21.74 -1.35
CA ASN A 573 -8.98 22.96 -1.00
C ASN A 573 -9.36 23.55 0.35
N LEU A 574 -10.47 23.11 0.96
CA LEU A 574 -10.74 23.34 2.38
C LEU A 574 -9.60 22.78 3.25
N PHE A 575 -9.14 21.56 2.94
CA PHE A 575 -8.04 20.93 3.65
C PHE A 575 -6.70 21.58 3.32
N SER A 576 -6.49 22.03 2.07
CA SER A 576 -5.30 22.79 1.68
C SER A 576 -5.18 24.08 2.48
N ASN A 577 -6.23 24.90 2.52
CA ASN A 577 -6.24 26.14 3.28
C ASN A 577 -6.08 25.90 4.78
N LEU A 578 -6.66 24.83 5.31
CA LEU A 578 -6.45 24.40 6.70
C LEU A 578 -4.97 24.11 6.96
N VAL A 579 -4.32 23.33 6.10
CA VAL A 579 -2.88 23.02 6.20
C VAL A 579 -2.03 24.28 6.10
N ARG A 580 -2.33 25.20 5.18
CA ARG A 580 -1.60 26.48 5.09
C ARG A 580 -1.74 27.31 6.35
N TYR A 581 -2.96 27.43 6.85
CA TYR A 581 -3.25 28.22 8.05
C TYR A 581 -2.48 27.69 9.26
N LEU A 582 -2.53 26.38 9.49
CA LEU A 582 -1.93 25.76 10.68
C LEU A 582 -0.42 25.58 10.54
N GLY A 583 0.06 25.24 9.34
CA GLY A 583 1.48 25.20 9.00
C GLY A 583 2.12 26.59 9.04
N GLY A 584 1.34 27.64 8.82
CA GLY A 584 1.74 29.04 8.99
C GLY A 584 2.69 29.55 7.90
N LEU A 585 3.08 28.74 6.92
CA LEU A 585 4.08 29.14 5.93
C LEU A 585 3.55 30.21 4.96
N ASN A 586 2.25 30.15 4.63
CA ASN A 586 1.63 30.99 3.60
C ASN A 586 0.22 31.44 4.00
N THR A 587 -0.34 32.41 3.26
CA THR A 587 -1.76 32.81 3.35
C THR A 587 -2.68 31.82 2.64
N SER A 588 -3.97 31.81 3.03
CA SER A 588 -4.99 31.05 2.28
C SER A 588 -5.04 31.46 0.81
N VAL A 589 -5.53 30.55 -0.02
CA VAL A 589 -5.79 30.76 -1.45
C VAL A 589 -7.30 30.92 -1.65
N GLY A 590 -7.68 31.60 -2.73
CA GLY A 590 -9.06 31.83 -3.15
C GLY A 590 -9.25 33.25 -3.70
N SER A 591 -10.30 33.45 -4.47
CA SER A 591 -10.69 34.75 -5.01
C SER A 591 -11.03 35.74 -3.88
N PRO A 592 -10.80 37.05 -4.07
CA PRO A 592 -11.31 38.08 -3.16
C PRO A 592 -12.84 38.19 -3.28
N LEU A 593 -13.49 38.77 -2.27
CA LEU A 593 -14.95 38.99 -2.26
C LEU A 593 -15.41 39.80 -3.49
N SER A 594 -14.62 40.76 -3.97
CA SER A 594 -14.93 41.55 -5.17
C SER A 594 -15.21 40.68 -6.40
N THR A 595 -14.39 39.65 -6.66
CA THR A 595 -14.61 38.70 -7.75
C THR A 595 -15.89 37.90 -7.56
N VAL A 596 -16.17 37.44 -6.34
CA VAL A 596 -17.42 36.72 -6.02
C VAL A 596 -18.65 37.60 -6.26
N MET A 597 -18.52 38.90 -6.01
CA MET A 597 -19.59 39.87 -6.24
C MET A 597 -19.79 40.23 -7.71
N GLU A 598 -18.72 40.19 -8.53
CA GLU A 598 -18.84 40.28 -9.98
C GLU A 598 -19.55 39.06 -10.58
N GLU A 599 -19.26 37.86 -10.08
CA GLU A 599 -19.97 36.62 -10.46
C GLU A 599 -21.44 36.67 -10.03
N PHE A 600 -21.73 37.15 -8.81
CA PHE A 600 -23.09 37.37 -8.33
C PHE A 600 -23.86 38.35 -9.22
N ALA A 601 -23.25 39.49 -9.57
CA ALA A 601 -23.86 40.47 -10.47
C ALA A 601 -24.15 39.93 -11.87
N ARG A 602 -23.36 38.94 -12.33
CA ARG A 602 -23.56 38.21 -13.59
C ARG A 602 -24.59 37.08 -13.49
N HIS A 603 -25.19 36.84 -12.33
CA HIS A 603 -26.05 35.69 -12.05
C HIS A 603 -25.34 34.36 -12.35
N GLU A 604 -24.04 34.29 -12.05
CA GLU A 604 -23.23 33.12 -12.37
C GLU A 604 -23.47 31.98 -11.35
N PRO A 605 -24.00 30.83 -11.80
CA PRO A 605 -24.24 29.68 -10.93
C PRO A 605 -22.95 29.13 -10.33
N PHE A 606 -23.01 28.61 -9.10
CA PHE A 606 -21.84 28.11 -8.35
C PHE A 606 -20.94 27.18 -9.18
N TYR A 607 -21.55 26.22 -9.89
CA TYR A 607 -20.88 25.15 -10.63
C TYR A 607 -20.06 25.60 -11.85
N PHE A 608 -20.25 26.85 -12.30
CA PHE A 608 -19.54 27.38 -13.47
C PHE A 608 -18.46 28.39 -13.10
N ARG A 609 -18.34 28.73 -11.82
CA ARG A 609 -17.33 29.66 -11.32
C ARG A 609 -15.95 29.00 -11.31
N GLU A 610 -14.91 29.81 -11.32
CA GLU A 610 -13.53 29.33 -11.18
C GLU A 610 -13.30 28.66 -9.81
N VAL A 611 -12.35 27.72 -9.77
CA VAL A 611 -12.00 26.95 -8.57
C VAL A 611 -11.65 27.87 -7.39
N ASP A 612 -10.91 28.96 -7.66
CA ASP A 612 -10.51 29.95 -6.65
C ASP A 612 -11.72 30.63 -5.97
N SER A 613 -12.81 30.84 -6.70
CA SER A 613 -14.05 31.37 -6.14
C SER A 613 -14.79 30.26 -5.39
N GLN A 614 -15.01 29.10 -6.01
CA GLN A 614 -15.78 28.02 -5.37
C GLN A 614 -15.17 27.53 -4.05
N LEU A 615 -13.84 27.39 -3.96
CA LEU A 615 -13.16 26.93 -2.74
C LEU A 615 -13.32 27.94 -1.59
N ARG A 616 -13.50 29.22 -1.91
CA ARG A 616 -13.58 30.29 -0.92
C ARG A 616 -14.84 30.15 -0.07
N MET A 617 -15.96 29.68 -0.64
CA MET A 617 -17.20 29.35 0.10
C MET A 617 -16.95 28.39 1.28
N TYR A 618 -16.27 27.28 1.04
CA TYR A 618 -15.94 26.32 2.11
C TYR A 618 -15.04 26.98 3.16
N TRP A 619 -14.02 27.69 2.71
CA TRP A 619 -13.14 28.38 3.65
C TRP A 619 -13.88 29.49 4.44
N ASN A 620 -14.93 30.14 3.90
CA ASN A 620 -15.71 31.19 4.61
C ASN A 620 -16.42 30.59 5.80
N LEU A 621 -17.06 29.43 5.58
CA LEU A 621 -17.71 28.66 6.64
C LEU A 621 -16.69 28.30 7.73
N TYR A 622 -15.46 27.91 7.34
CA TYR A 622 -14.41 27.59 8.32
C TYR A 622 -13.99 28.82 9.13
N LEU A 623 -13.65 29.93 8.46
CA LEU A 623 -13.23 31.15 9.12
C LEU A 623 -14.32 31.67 10.08
N TYR A 624 -15.58 31.70 9.64
CA TYR A 624 -16.66 32.26 10.43
C TYR A 624 -17.02 31.39 11.64
N TYR A 625 -17.26 30.08 11.43
CA TYR A 625 -17.73 29.22 12.50
C TYR A 625 -16.62 28.79 13.45
N HIS A 626 -15.44 28.47 12.94
CA HIS A 626 -14.35 27.96 13.77
C HIS A 626 -13.44 29.08 14.25
N LEU A 627 -12.79 29.81 13.34
CA LEU A 627 -11.85 30.84 13.76
C LEU A 627 -12.55 32.06 14.37
N GLY A 628 -13.75 32.40 13.92
CA GLY A 628 -14.65 33.38 14.52
C GLY A 628 -15.39 32.86 15.76
N GLN A 629 -15.19 31.60 16.14
CA GLN A 629 -15.76 30.96 17.34
C GLN A 629 -17.30 31.01 17.44
N ARG A 630 -17.99 31.02 16.30
CA ARG A 630 -19.47 31.04 16.25
C ARG A 630 -20.09 29.67 16.42
N ASN A 631 -19.42 28.62 15.94
CA ASN A 631 -19.80 27.22 16.13
C ASN A 631 -18.57 26.33 15.92
N THR A 632 -17.85 26.03 16.99
CA THR A 632 -16.60 25.23 16.92
C THR A 632 -16.82 23.78 16.52
N SER A 633 -18.07 23.30 16.48
CA SER A 633 -18.44 21.96 16.02
C SER A 633 -18.95 21.86 14.59
N PHE A 634 -19.01 22.99 13.87
CA PHE A 634 -19.66 23.06 12.56
C PHE A 634 -19.15 22.01 11.56
N TYR A 635 -17.87 22.03 11.17
CA TYR A 635 -17.35 21.05 10.22
C TYR A 635 -17.37 19.60 10.73
N PRO A 636 -16.91 19.29 11.96
CA PRO A 636 -17.01 17.94 12.52
C PRO A 636 -18.41 17.34 12.43
N GLU A 637 -19.46 18.10 12.78
CA GLU A 637 -20.84 17.63 12.70
C GLU A 637 -21.40 17.63 11.26
N LEU A 638 -20.98 18.56 10.40
CA LEU A 638 -21.34 18.54 8.97
C LEU A 638 -20.79 17.30 8.26
N PHE A 639 -19.50 16.98 8.45
CA PHE A 639 -18.89 15.77 7.93
C PHE A 639 -19.62 14.51 8.43
N LYS A 640 -19.95 14.46 9.73
CA LYS A 640 -20.70 13.35 10.33
C LYS A 640 -22.10 13.20 9.73
N ALA A 641 -22.83 14.29 9.60
CA ALA A 641 -24.16 14.30 8.98
C ALA A 641 -24.10 13.82 7.52
N LEU A 642 -23.10 14.25 6.76
CA LEU A 642 -22.93 13.87 5.35
C LEU A 642 -22.37 12.45 5.15
N ARG A 643 -21.73 11.84 6.16
CA ARG A 643 -21.43 10.40 6.13
C ARG A 643 -22.68 9.54 6.24
N THR A 644 -23.66 9.99 7.02
CA THR A 644 -24.94 9.29 7.21
C THR A 644 -25.92 9.58 6.09
N ASP A 645 -26.03 10.85 5.68
CA ASP A 645 -26.96 11.33 4.65
C ASP A 645 -26.20 11.88 3.44
N LYS A 646 -25.53 10.98 2.72
CA LYS A 646 -24.57 11.27 1.64
C LYS A 646 -25.10 12.19 0.55
N LEU A 647 -24.24 13.05 0.02
CA LEU A 647 -24.48 13.74 -1.24
C LEU A 647 -24.48 12.72 -2.38
N VAL A 648 -25.43 12.80 -3.31
CA VAL A 648 -25.59 11.83 -4.39
C VAL A 648 -25.04 12.43 -5.67
N LEU A 649 -23.81 12.06 -6.04
CA LEU A 649 -23.08 12.65 -7.17
C LEU A 649 -23.44 12.04 -8.54
N SER A 650 -24.26 10.97 -8.58
CA SER A 650 -24.40 10.09 -9.76
C SER A 650 -25.81 9.82 -10.27
N ASN A 651 -26.89 10.42 -9.75
CA ASN A 651 -28.25 9.97 -10.09
C ASN A 651 -29.05 10.96 -10.94
N GLY A 652 -28.56 11.24 -12.16
CA GLY A 652 -29.34 11.86 -13.22
C GLY A 652 -29.97 13.22 -12.90
N TYR A 653 -30.68 13.79 -13.86
CA TYR A 653 -31.15 15.18 -13.80
C TYR A 653 -32.38 15.45 -12.90
N ASN A 654 -32.71 14.58 -11.95
CA ASN A 654 -33.97 14.67 -11.21
C ASN A 654 -33.78 14.94 -9.70
N ASN A 655 -34.36 16.07 -9.26
CA ASN A 655 -34.88 16.48 -7.95
C ASN A 655 -34.10 16.28 -6.63
N ASN A 656 -32.92 15.68 -6.63
CA ASN A 656 -32.03 15.62 -5.45
C ASN A 656 -30.62 16.11 -5.80
N ASN A 657 -30.54 17.38 -6.22
CA ASN A 657 -29.28 18.09 -6.45
C ASN A 657 -28.44 18.12 -5.15
N GLY A 658 -27.21 17.59 -5.21
CA GLY A 658 -26.27 17.50 -4.10
C GLY A 658 -25.90 18.86 -3.52
N GLY A 659 -25.74 19.88 -4.36
CA GLY A 659 -25.52 21.26 -3.91
C GLY A 659 -26.68 21.84 -3.09
N LEU A 660 -27.94 21.69 -3.53
CA LEU A 660 -29.09 22.16 -2.74
C LEU A 660 -29.26 21.35 -1.44
N LYS A 661 -28.91 20.05 -1.45
CA LYS A 661 -28.87 19.24 -0.22
C LYS A 661 -27.77 19.71 0.73
N PHE A 662 -26.59 20.02 0.20
CA PHE A 662 -25.48 20.58 0.96
C PHE A 662 -25.88 21.90 1.63
N VAL A 663 -26.55 22.81 0.92
CA VAL A 663 -27.12 24.05 1.49
C VAL A 663 -28.02 23.74 2.70
N ARG A 664 -28.99 22.83 2.54
CA ARG A 664 -29.88 22.46 3.65
C ARG A 664 -29.12 21.90 4.85
N LYS A 665 -28.13 21.04 4.61
CA LYS A 665 -27.30 20.43 5.68
C LYS A 665 -26.42 21.47 6.37
N VAL A 666 -25.86 22.42 5.64
CA VAL A 666 -25.10 23.53 6.23
C VAL A 666 -26.00 24.38 7.13
N CYS A 667 -27.19 24.79 6.67
CA CYS A 667 -28.14 25.57 7.47
C CYS A 667 -28.62 24.79 8.71
N GLU A 668 -28.87 23.49 8.57
CA GLU A 668 -29.25 22.60 9.69
C GLU A 668 -28.17 22.53 10.77
N ILE A 669 -26.91 22.34 10.40
CA ILE A 669 -25.78 22.25 11.35
C ILE A 669 -25.42 23.61 11.95
N ALA A 670 -25.55 24.68 11.17
CA ALA A 670 -25.39 26.04 11.67
C ALA A 670 -26.52 26.44 12.62
N GLY A 671 -27.74 25.95 12.39
CA GLY A 671 -28.96 26.45 13.03
C GLY A 671 -29.39 27.82 12.51
N GLU A 672 -28.97 28.18 11.28
CA GLU A 672 -29.09 29.53 10.72
C GLU A 672 -29.66 29.49 9.29
N ASP A 673 -30.47 30.48 8.93
CA ASP A 673 -30.88 30.70 7.55
C ASP A 673 -29.80 31.49 6.78
N LEU A 674 -28.95 30.75 6.05
CA LEU A 674 -27.88 31.29 5.20
C LEU A 674 -28.33 31.58 3.77
N THR A 675 -29.62 31.88 3.53
CA THR A 675 -30.14 32.17 2.18
C THR A 675 -29.32 33.25 1.46
N ASP A 676 -28.95 34.32 2.15
CA ASP A 676 -28.24 35.45 1.56
C ASP A 676 -26.80 35.08 1.17
N PHE A 677 -26.11 34.32 2.00
CA PHE A 677 -24.77 33.79 1.71
C PHE A 677 -24.80 32.90 0.47
N PHE A 678 -25.68 31.90 0.43
CA PHE A 678 -25.77 30.98 -0.71
C PHE A 678 -26.32 31.61 -1.99
N THR A 679 -27.05 32.73 -1.87
CA THR A 679 -27.44 33.56 -3.02
C THR A 679 -26.21 34.18 -3.68
N ILE A 680 -25.32 34.80 -2.89
CA ILE A 680 -24.09 35.42 -3.40
C ILE A 680 -23.17 34.38 -4.07
N TRP A 681 -23.08 33.19 -3.50
CA TRP A 681 -22.32 32.07 -4.05
C TRP A 681 -22.99 31.38 -5.26
N GLY A 682 -24.19 31.79 -5.68
CA GLY A 682 -24.81 31.31 -6.92
C GLY A 682 -25.49 29.94 -6.81
N PHE A 683 -25.84 29.47 -5.60
CA PHE A 683 -26.58 28.20 -5.42
C PHE A 683 -28.07 28.31 -5.77
N PHE A 684 -28.60 29.54 -5.83
CA PHE A 684 -30.00 29.81 -6.13
C PHE A 684 -30.23 30.39 -7.53
N GLU A 685 -29.29 30.13 -8.44
CA GLU A 685 -29.45 30.39 -9.86
C GLU A 685 -29.93 29.10 -10.57
N PRO A 686 -31.02 29.15 -11.36
CA PRO A 686 -31.48 28.00 -12.13
C PRO A 686 -30.42 27.54 -13.15
N VAL A 687 -30.19 26.24 -13.22
CA VAL A 687 -29.22 25.63 -14.14
C VAL A 687 -29.96 24.62 -15.01
N ALA A 688 -29.98 24.88 -16.32
CA ALA A 688 -30.47 23.92 -17.30
C ALA A 688 -29.65 22.62 -17.22
N LYS A 689 -30.30 21.50 -17.55
CA LYS A 689 -29.69 20.16 -17.54
C LYS A 689 -28.42 20.16 -18.41
N THR A 690 -27.26 19.97 -17.79
CA THR A 690 -25.95 19.95 -18.46
C THR A 690 -24.98 19.00 -17.74
N THR A 691 -23.76 18.88 -18.24
CA THR A 691 -22.69 18.10 -17.62
C THR A 691 -21.48 18.99 -17.39
N VAL A 692 -20.89 18.93 -16.19
CA VAL A 692 -19.60 19.56 -15.85
C VAL A 692 -18.67 18.47 -15.35
N ASP A 693 -17.51 18.33 -15.99
CA ASP A 693 -16.50 17.31 -15.68
C ASP A 693 -17.06 15.88 -15.57
N GLY A 694 -17.99 15.54 -16.47
CA GLY A 694 -18.63 14.22 -16.51
C GLY A 694 -19.78 14.03 -15.51
N HIS A 695 -20.05 15.00 -14.63
CA HIS A 695 -21.15 14.96 -13.67
C HIS A 695 -22.40 15.69 -14.19
N PRO A 696 -23.59 15.07 -14.18
CA PRO A 696 -24.82 15.73 -14.58
C PRO A 696 -25.25 16.77 -13.54
N ILE A 697 -25.54 17.98 -13.99
CA ILE A 697 -25.98 19.11 -13.17
C ILE A 697 -27.34 19.63 -13.67
N GLY A 698 -28.21 19.96 -12.73
CA GLY A 698 -29.47 20.64 -13.00
C GLY A 698 -30.05 21.24 -11.71
N VAL A 699 -30.39 22.52 -11.75
CA VAL A 699 -30.99 23.25 -10.63
C VAL A 699 -32.32 23.84 -11.10
N THR A 700 -33.43 23.37 -10.54
CA THR A 700 -34.77 23.86 -10.92
C THR A 700 -35.23 24.94 -9.96
N THR A 701 -36.03 25.89 -10.46
CA THR A 701 -36.68 26.92 -9.63
C THR A 701 -37.49 26.30 -8.49
N SER A 702 -38.19 25.18 -8.75
CA SER A 702 -38.93 24.46 -7.71
C SER A 702 -38.00 23.90 -6.63
N GLY A 703 -36.84 23.33 -7.00
CA GLY A 703 -35.86 22.84 -6.04
C GLY A 703 -35.27 23.96 -5.18
N ILE A 704 -35.01 25.11 -5.78
CA ILE A 704 -34.57 26.33 -5.08
C ILE A 704 -35.64 26.77 -4.06
N ASN A 705 -36.88 26.93 -4.50
CA ASN A 705 -37.98 27.37 -3.62
C ASN A 705 -38.19 26.41 -2.45
N THR A 706 -38.25 25.10 -2.72
CA THR A 706 -38.33 24.08 -1.66
C THR A 706 -37.15 24.16 -0.69
N THR A 707 -35.94 24.46 -1.18
CA THR A 707 -34.77 24.60 -0.31
C THR A 707 -34.88 25.84 0.57
N LYS A 708 -35.29 26.99 0.02
CA LYS A 708 -35.53 28.23 0.76
C LYS A 708 -36.63 28.05 1.82
N ASP A 709 -37.75 27.42 1.46
CA ASP A 709 -38.85 27.13 2.39
C ASP A 709 -38.40 26.23 3.54
N ASN A 710 -37.54 25.23 3.26
CA ASN A 710 -37.01 24.35 4.29
C ASN A 710 -36.05 25.07 5.25
N ILE A 711 -35.23 26.00 4.78
CA ILE A 711 -34.25 26.69 5.65
C ILE A 711 -34.84 27.91 6.35
N ALA A 712 -35.96 28.46 5.87
CA ALA A 712 -36.66 29.59 6.50
C ALA A 712 -37.20 29.29 7.92
N GLN A 713 -37.17 28.03 8.36
CA GLN A 713 -37.46 27.65 9.75
C GLN A 713 -36.35 28.08 10.73
N TYR A 714 -35.13 28.29 10.24
CA TYR A 714 -34.00 28.77 11.02
C TYR A 714 -33.98 30.29 11.06
N GLU A 715 -33.31 30.85 12.06
CA GLU A 715 -33.26 32.29 12.20
C GLU A 715 -32.34 32.90 11.14
N LYS A 716 -32.83 33.88 10.41
CA LYS A 716 -32.04 34.66 9.46
C LYS A 716 -31.20 35.70 10.20
N LYS A 717 -30.12 35.20 10.79
CA LYS A 717 -29.06 35.98 11.43
C LYS A 717 -27.83 35.97 10.53
N ASN A 718 -26.89 36.88 10.80
CA ASN A 718 -25.50 36.71 10.39
C ASN A 718 -25.12 36.95 8.92
N ARG A 719 -25.66 38.02 8.29
CA ARG A 719 -25.20 38.47 6.95
C ARG A 719 -23.69 38.77 6.91
N GLU A 720 -23.07 39.00 8.06
CA GLU A 720 -21.66 39.28 8.19
C GLU A 720 -20.71 38.15 7.73
N ILE A 721 -21.17 36.89 7.64
CA ILE A 721 -20.37 35.77 7.12
C ILE A 721 -19.85 36.01 5.70
N ILE A 722 -20.56 36.84 4.92
CA ILE A 722 -20.18 37.20 3.55
C ILE A 722 -18.81 37.89 3.51
N PHE A 723 -18.45 38.63 4.57
CA PHE A 723 -17.25 39.46 4.60
C PHE A 723 -16.03 38.80 5.24
N VAL A 724 -16.17 37.60 5.82
CA VAL A 724 -15.08 36.99 6.60
C VAL A 724 -13.88 36.66 5.73
N GLU A 725 -12.70 37.05 6.19
CA GLU A 725 -11.44 36.98 5.46
C GLU A 725 -10.27 36.70 6.44
N ASP A 726 -9.22 36.03 5.98
CA ASP A 726 -8.00 35.79 6.77
C ASP A 726 -6.77 36.54 6.23
N ARG A 727 -7.00 37.41 5.24
CA ARG A 727 -6.02 38.14 4.44
C ARG A 727 -6.26 39.65 4.41
N ALA A 728 -7.19 40.16 5.21
CA ALA A 728 -7.48 41.59 5.33
C ALA A 728 -6.41 42.34 6.17
N ASP A 729 -5.72 41.63 7.08
CA ASP A 729 -4.60 42.18 7.86
C ASP A 729 -3.38 41.21 7.88
N TYR A 730 -2.19 41.79 8.05
CA TYR A 730 -0.86 41.17 7.87
C TYR A 730 -0.40 40.25 9.02
N VAL A 731 -1.23 40.01 10.04
CA VAL A 731 -0.74 39.39 11.29
C VAL A 731 -1.28 37.98 11.48
N LEU A 732 -0.54 36.98 11.02
CA LEU A 732 -0.73 35.61 11.47
C LEU A 732 0.63 34.94 11.75
N SER A 733 1.01 34.88 13.02
CA SER A 733 2.04 33.94 13.48
C SER A 733 1.35 32.82 14.26
N THR A 734 1.33 31.61 13.72
CA THR A 734 1.02 30.41 14.50
C THR A 734 2.25 30.01 15.34
N GLY A 735 2.05 29.19 16.39
CA GLY A 735 3.14 28.72 17.24
C GLY A 735 4.24 27.94 16.50
N PHE A 736 3.91 27.29 15.37
CA PHE A 736 4.89 26.57 14.54
C PHE A 736 5.92 27.52 13.89
N LEU A 737 5.50 28.71 13.44
CA LEU A 737 6.39 29.72 12.88
C LEU A 737 7.30 30.37 13.93
N GLN A 738 6.78 30.59 15.14
CA GLN A 738 7.55 31.21 16.22
C GLN A 738 8.72 30.32 16.68
N ALA A 739 8.54 29.00 16.67
CA ALA A 739 9.57 28.05 17.10
C ALA A 739 10.79 28.00 16.16
N GLU A 740 10.63 28.33 14.87
CA GLU A 740 11.68 28.20 13.85
C GLU A 740 12.19 29.56 13.32
N GLY A 741 11.72 30.69 13.88
CA GLY A 741 12.14 32.03 13.45
C GLY A 741 11.80 32.38 12.00
N LYS A 742 10.92 31.60 11.35
CA LYS A 742 10.47 31.82 9.97
C LYS A 742 9.33 32.85 9.96
N LYS A 743 9.43 33.84 9.07
CA LYS A 743 8.32 34.76 8.75
C LYS A 743 7.40 34.09 7.73
N ARG A 744 6.09 34.28 7.86
CA ARG A 744 5.09 33.88 6.85
C ARG A 744 5.49 34.49 5.51
N ARG A 745 5.40 33.71 4.43
CA ARG A 745 5.50 34.24 3.08
C ARG A 745 4.14 34.81 2.72
N ASP A 746 4.10 36.13 2.66
CA ASP A 746 2.92 36.84 2.20
C ASP A 746 2.70 36.47 0.72
N SER A 747 1.49 36.05 0.38
CA SER A 747 1.12 36.04 -1.03
C SER A 747 1.00 37.48 -1.52
N ASP A 748 1.21 37.71 -2.81
CA ASP A 748 0.96 39.01 -3.45
C ASP A 748 -0.50 39.52 -3.27
N ARG A 749 -1.38 38.73 -2.63
CA ARG A 749 -2.80 38.99 -2.42
C ARG A 749 -3.13 39.76 -1.13
N VAL A 750 -2.19 39.95 -0.18
CA VAL A 750 -2.48 40.72 1.04
C VAL A 750 -2.75 42.19 0.68
N GLY A 751 -3.89 42.73 1.13
CA GLY A 751 -4.40 44.04 0.72
C GLY A 751 -5.19 44.06 -0.60
N GLN A 752 -5.24 42.95 -1.36
CA GLN A 752 -6.16 42.78 -2.50
C GLN A 752 -7.50 42.16 -2.09
N CYS A 753 -7.59 41.62 -0.86
CA CYS A 753 -8.77 40.92 -0.34
C CYS A 753 -9.66 41.79 0.57
N GLY A 754 -9.52 43.12 0.49
CA GLY A 754 -10.27 44.09 1.30
C GLY A 754 -9.52 44.54 2.56
N ASP A 755 -10.14 45.51 3.25
CA ASP A 755 -9.61 46.20 4.44
C ASP A 755 -10.36 45.81 5.73
N LEU A 756 -11.46 45.07 5.61
CA LEU A 756 -12.41 44.75 6.67
C LEU A 756 -12.75 43.26 6.68
N GLY A 757 -13.27 42.79 7.81
CA GLY A 757 -13.81 41.44 7.93
C GLY A 757 -12.74 40.40 8.22
N GLN A 758 -11.67 40.79 8.90
CA GLN A 758 -10.67 39.82 9.33
C GLN A 758 -11.31 38.87 10.36
N PHE A 759 -11.03 37.57 10.30
CA PHE A 759 -11.79 36.56 11.05
C PHE A 759 -11.83 36.80 12.58
N TRP A 760 -10.83 37.45 13.17
CA TRP A 760 -10.82 37.77 14.60
C TRP A 760 -11.77 38.92 14.97
N ASP A 761 -12.21 39.74 14.01
CA ASP A 761 -13.27 40.74 14.22
C ASP A 761 -14.61 40.06 14.58
N TYR A 762 -14.72 38.76 14.30
CA TYR A 762 -15.88 37.94 14.60
C TYR A 762 -15.79 37.25 15.95
N TRP A 763 -14.72 37.41 16.73
CA TRP A 763 -14.68 36.87 18.09
C TRP A 763 -15.79 37.47 18.96
N PRO A 764 -16.36 36.72 19.93
CA PRO A 764 -17.51 37.17 20.72
C PRO A 764 -17.36 38.54 21.38
N GLU A 765 -16.13 38.98 21.67
CA GLU A 765 -15.82 40.26 22.33
C GLU A 765 -15.41 41.39 21.35
N ALA A 766 -15.24 41.09 20.05
CA ALA A 766 -14.63 41.99 19.07
C ALA A 766 -15.63 42.87 18.29
N LEU A 767 -16.92 42.51 18.26
CA LEU A 767 -17.94 43.27 17.52
C LEU A 767 -18.27 44.59 18.20
N THR A 768 -17.95 45.69 17.51
CA THR A 768 -18.26 47.07 17.93
C THR A 768 -19.32 47.67 17.00
N THR A 769 -20.15 48.59 17.51
CA THR A 769 -21.08 49.36 16.66
C THR A 769 -20.30 50.17 15.63
N SER A 770 -20.72 50.09 14.38
CA SER A 770 -20.11 50.84 13.29
C SER A 770 -20.72 52.22 13.14
N GLU A 771 -19.86 53.24 13.03
CA GLU A 771 -20.24 54.59 12.59
C GLU A 771 -19.41 54.92 11.35
N TYR A 772 -20.09 55.10 10.21
CA TYR A 772 -19.46 55.44 8.94
C TYR A 772 -20.13 56.66 8.32
N THR A 773 -19.29 57.52 7.77
CA THR A 773 -19.67 58.50 6.75
C THR A 773 -19.20 58.01 5.39
N TYR A 774 -19.88 58.40 4.32
CA TYR A 774 -19.45 58.03 2.97
C TYR A 774 -19.45 59.24 2.04
N LEU A 775 -18.51 59.22 1.11
CA LEU A 775 -18.46 60.11 -0.04
C LEU A 775 -18.91 59.33 -1.27
N ASN A 776 -19.83 59.90 -2.04
CA ASN A 776 -20.29 59.34 -3.30
C ASN A 776 -19.86 60.25 -4.46
N SER A 777 -19.26 59.65 -5.49
CA SER A 777 -19.02 60.29 -6.78
C SER A 777 -19.36 59.30 -7.89
N ASP A 778 -20.45 59.53 -8.63
CA ASP A 778 -20.98 58.74 -9.75
C ASP A 778 -21.10 57.22 -9.49
N SER A 779 -19.97 56.51 -9.48
CA SER A 779 -19.86 55.05 -9.28
C SER A 779 -18.90 54.64 -8.16
N LEU A 780 -18.28 55.57 -7.43
CA LEU A 780 -17.35 55.31 -6.33
C LEU A 780 -18.00 55.69 -4.99
N TYR A 781 -17.89 54.80 -4.01
CA TYR A 781 -18.26 55.05 -2.63
C TYR A 781 -17.02 54.87 -1.75
N ALA A 782 -16.55 55.95 -1.14
CA ALA A 782 -15.45 55.91 -0.18
C ALA A 782 -16.01 56.07 1.23
N PHE A 783 -15.64 55.17 2.14
CA PHE A 783 -16.19 55.10 3.49
C PHE A 783 -15.14 55.48 4.53
N GLU A 784 -15.47 56.43 5.39
CA GLU A 784 -14.64 56.85 6.52
C GLU A 784 -15.37 56.58 7.84
N GLY A 785 -14.77 55.74 8.68
CA GLY A 785 -15.38 55.26 9.92
C GLY A 785 -14.61 54.12 10.57
N THR A 786 -15.14 53.65 11.70
CA THR A 786 -14.57 52.55 12.50
C THR A 786 -15.64 51.52 12.88
N GLY A 787 -15.22 50.29 13.16
CA GLY A 787 -16.10 49.17 13.48
C GLY A 787 -16.72 48.52 12.23
N GLY A 788 -17.55 47.50 12.42
CA GLY A 788 -18.13 46.73 11.32
C GLY A 788 -17.10 45.87 10.56
N VAL A 789 -17.62 44.91 9.80
CA VAL A 789 -16.80 43.89 9.11
C VAL A 789 -16.94 43.95 7.59
N GLY A 790 -17.78 44.85 7.08
CA GLY A 790 -18.01 45.04 5.66
C GLY A 790 -19.19 45.96 5.41
N LEU A 791 -19.48 46.17 4.13
CA LEU A 791 -20.46 47.10 3.61
C LEU A 791 -21.48 46.33 2.78
N LEU A 792 -22.76 46.53 3.07
CA LEU A 792 -23.86 45.85 2.38
C LEU A 792 -24.79 46.87 1.75
N MET A 793 -25.05 46.72 0.45
CA MET A 793 -26.04 47.51 -0.28
C MET A 793 -27.29 46.67 -0.51
N LEU A 794 -28.44 47.22 -0.10
CA LEU A 794 -29.73 46.58 -0.13
C LEU A 794 -30.70 47.38 -0.99
N ASP A 795 -31.63 46.71 -1.66
CA ASP A 795 -32.80 47.38 -2.25
C ASP A 795 -33.89 47.64 -1.21
N SER A 796 -34.98 48.28 -1.65
CA SER A 796 -36.14 48.60 -0.82
C SER A 796 -36.83 47.37 -0.22
N ASP A 797 -36.63 46.20 -0.81
CA ASP A 797 -37.20 44.93 -0.38
C ASP A 797 -36.21 44.12 0.49
N ASN A 798 -35.11 44.76 0.91
CA ASN A 798 -34.06 44.18 1.74
C ASN A 798 -33.27 43.03 1.07
N ASN A 799 -33.27 42.98 -0.27
CA ASN A 799 -32.43 42.06 -1.04
C ASN A 799 -31.04 42.65 -1.26
N ILE A 800 -30.02 41.79 -1.25
CA ILE A 800 -28.64 42.19 -1.49
C ILE A 800 -28.46 42.58 -2.96
N LYS A 801 -27.90 43.76 -3.19
CA LYS A 801 -27.46 44.24 -4.51
C LYS A 801 -25.95 44.27 -4.64
N TYR A 802 -25.25 44.57 -3.56
CA TYR A 802 -23.80 44.60 -3.55
C TYR A 802 -23.26 44.37 -2.13
N ALA A 803 -22.03 43.87 -2.04
CA ALA A 803 -21.31 43.67 -0.80
C ALA A 803 -19.84 44.01 -1.06
N ALA A 804 -19.18 44.65 -0.10
CA ALA A 804 -17.76 44.95 -0.19
C ALA A 804 -17.13 44.87 1.19
N ASN A 805 -15.87 44.43 1.25
CA ASN A 805 -15.06 44.47 2.46
C ASN A 805 -13.84 45.39 2.30
N ALA A 806 -13.82 46.23 1.27
CA ALA A 806 -12.88 47.33 1.09
C ALA A 806 -13.54 48.66 1.50
N LYS A 807 -12.76 49.59 2.06
CA LYS A 807 -13.24 50.92 2.47
C LYS A 807 -13.31 51.90 1.30
N ASN A 808 -12.54 51.67 0.23
CA ASN A 808 -12.41 52.54 -0.94
C ASN A 808 -12.73 51.82 -2.24
#